data_AF-A0A1A3FE78-F1
#
_entry.id   AF-A0A1A3FE78-F1
#
_cell.length_a   1.000
_cell.length_b   1.000
_cell.length_c   1.000
_cell.angle_alpha   90.00
_cell.angle_beta   90.00
_cell.angle_gamma   90.00
#
_symmetry.space_group_name_H-M   'P 1'
#
loop_
_entity.id
_entity.type
_entity.pdbx_description
1 polymer ?
#
loop_
_entity_poly.entity_id
_entity_poly.type
_entity_poly.pdbx_seq_one_letter_code
_entity_poly.pdbx_strand_id
1 'polypeptide(L)'
;MTEPAADTSAILAGTDSLILASMTSPVEMDLVTAWMEQQRAGHPGANFDLVKLPALDAPPDVMTALAEQLESREDRSIVPVRVFWLPEPDRGRVAKLAGLLPGRDPYHPNQRQQERIVRTAPQRARVVAGEAATVAELRRQWRDTTVGDDRYDFAQFVIRRAILAMERVEYRILGPQYKSPRLVKPEILASNRFRRGLATIPGATVEEAGKMLDELATGWSRASVDLVGVLGRMISRGFDPEIDYDEYQVAAMRVGLEAHPAVLLFSHRSYIDGAVVPVAMQDNRLPPVHVFAGINLSFGAMGPLLRRSGVIFIRRNIGNDALYKYVLREYVGYIVEKRFNLSWSIEGTRSRTGKMLPPKLGLLAYVADAYLDGRSEDILLQPVSISFDQLHETAEYAAYARGGEKTPEGVGWLYNFIRAQGERNYGKIYVRFPEAVSMRHYLGAPHGPLAEDPDAKRLALQKMSFEVAWRILQATPVTATGLVCALLLTTRGAALTLGQLHHTLQDSLDYLERKHNPMSTSALRLRTQDGVRAAVDALSNGHPITRVDGGREPVWRIAPEEQHAAAFYRNSVIHAFLETSIVELALAHARHADGDRMAAFWAQAMRLRHLLKFDFYFADSATFRDNIAEEMAWHDNWEAHVAAGGDEIDALLFAKRPLMADAMLRVFFEAYEIVADVLRDAPADIGHKELTDLALGVGRQYVAQTRIRSSESVSTLLFATARQVVEDQDLIAAAPDLAERRRAFLHELRDILHDLDYAGRIARDQFVAREAKARQDLLASQPR
;
A
#
# COMPACT_ATOMS: atom_id res chain seq x y z
N MET A 1 -15.49 -46.47 -23.83
CA MET A 1 -14.97 -46.24 -22.47
C MET A 1 -13.55 -45.75 -22.63
N THR A 2 -13.34 -44.44 -22.54
CA THR A 2 -12.00 -43.84 -22.53
C THR A 2 -11.49 -43.91 -21.10
N GLU A 3 -10.34 -44.55 -20.88
CA GLU A 3 -9.67 -44.59 -19.59
C GLU A 3 -9.52 -43.17 -19.03
N PRO A 4 -9.95 -42.90 -17.78
CA PRO A 4 -9.67 -41.63 -17.14
C PRO A 4 -8.15 -41.55 -16.89
N ALA A 5 -7.53 -40.48 -17.39
CA ALA A 5 -6.12 -40.20 -17.17
C ALA A 5 -5.87 -39.88 -15.69
N ALA A 6 -5.64 -40.93 -14.90
CA ALA A 6 -5.08 -40.80 -13.56
C ALA A 6 -3.65 -40.30 -13.69
N ASP A 7 -3.36 -39.17 -13.06
CA ASP A 7 -2.02 -38.62 -13.03
C ASP A 7 -1.12 -39.48 -12.14
N THR A 8 -0.03 -39.98 -12.70
CA THR A 8 0.88 -40.98 -12.11
C THR A 8 1.81 -40.43 -11.02
N SER A 9 1.66 -39.16 -10.59
CA SER A 9 2.56 -38.54 -9.62
C SER A 9 2.29 -38.89 -8.14
N ALA A 10 1.20 -39.61 -7.84
CA ALA A 10 0.81 -39.98 -6.48
C ALA A 10 0.93 -41.50 -6.27
N ILE A 11 2.17 -42.00 -6.14
CA ILE A 11 2.41 -43.41 -5.82
C ILE A 11 2.33 -43.60 -4.30
N LEU A 12 1.55 -44.58 -3.86
CA LEU A 12 1.50 -44.99 -2.45
C LEU A 12 2.78 -45.76 -2.10
N ALA A 13 3.64 -45.19 -1.26
CA ALA A 13 4.92 -45.81 -0.89
C ALA A 13 4.84 -46.78 0.30
N GLY A 14 3.70 -46.87 0.99
CA GLY A 14 3.54 -47.65 2.22
C GLY A 14 3.00 -49.07 1.99
N THR A 15 3.44 -50.02 2.83
CA THR A 15 2.96 -51.42 2.84
C THR A 15 1.61 -51.60 3.53
N ASP A 16 1.20 -50.70 4.43
CA ASP A 16 -0.14 -50.63 5.04
C ASP A 16 -0.57 -49.16 5.13
N SER A 17 -1.59 -48.76 4.36
CA SER A 17 -2.08 -47.38 4.35
C SER A 17 -3.60 -47.29 4.49
N LEU A 18 -4.04 -46.36 5.33
CA LEU A 18 -5.42 -45.92 5.43
C LEU A 18 -5.63 -44.69 4.52
N ILE A 19 -6.42 -44.85 3.47
CA ILE A 19 -6.71 -43.80 2.50
C ILE A 19 -7.94 -43.03 2.97
N LEU A 20 -7.74 -41.78 3.36
CA LEU A 20 -8.82 -40.86 3.74
C LEU A 20 -9.24 -40.03 2.53
N ALA A 21 -10.29 -40.47 1.83
CA ALA A 21 -10.71 -39.88 0.58
C ALA A 21 -11.86 -38.86 0.74
N SER A 22 -11.65 -37.64 0.26
CA SER A 22 -12.67 -36.61 0.10
C SER A 22 -13.46 -36.85 -1.19
N MET A 23 -14.58 -37.57 -1.06
CA MET A 23 -15.48 -37.94 -2.17
C MET A 23 -16.94 -37.66 -1.81
N THR A 24 -17.56 -36.75 -2.55
CA THR A 24 -18.91 -36.23 -2.29
C THR A 24 -19.95 -36.72 -3.29
N SER A 25 -19.54 -37.02 -4.53
CA SER A 25 -20.42 -37.51 -5.60
C SER A 25 -20.10 -38.95 -6.03
N PRO A 26 -21.04 -39.64 -6.71
CA PRO A 26 -20.76 -40.94 -7.33
C PRO A 26 -19.59 -40.89 -8.31
N VAL A 27 -19.48 -39.81 -9.11
CA VAL A 27 -18.38 -39.64 -10.07
C VAL A 27 -17.02 -39.55 -9.37
N GLU A 28 -16.95 -38.86 -8.23
CA GLU A 28 -15.72 -38.77 -7.45
C GLU A 28 -15.35 -40.13 -6.81
N MET A 29 -16.36 -40.87 -6.35
CA MET A 29 -16.17 -42.23 -5.83
C MET A 29 -15.59 -43.15 -6.90
N ASP A 30 -16.13 -43.11 -8.13
CA ASP A 30 -15.65 -43.91 -9.24
C ASP A 30 -14.20 -43.56 -9.60
N LEU A 31 -13.85 -42.27 -9.65
CA LEU A 31 -12.49 -41.80 -9.93
C LEU A 31 -11.48 -42.24 -8.86
N VAL A 32 -11.83 -42.13 -7.58
CA VAL A 32 -10.97 -42.57 -6.47
C VAL A 32 -10.82 -44.09 -6.45
N THR A 33 -11.90 -44.82 -6.74
CA THR A 33 -11.87 -46.30 -6.80
C THR A 33 -10.99 -46.79 -7.94
N ALA A 34 -11.15 -46.21 -9.14
CA ALA A 34 -10.30 -46.53 -10.30
C ALA A 34 -8.82 -46.21 -10.02
N TRP A 35 -8.54 -45.07 -9.37
CA TRP A 35 -7.18 -44.72 -8.93
C TRP A 35 -6.63 -45.74 -7.91
N MET A 36 -7.44 -46.19 -6.95
CA MET A 36 -7.02 -47.20 -5.96
C MET A 36 -6.72 -48.56 -6.62
N GLU A 37 -7.54 -49.00 -7.59
CA GLU A 37 -7.31 -50.23 -8.33
C GLU A 37 -5.97 -50.21 -9.05
N GLN A 38 -5.61 -49.07 -9.67
CA GLN A 38 -4.29 -48.88 -10.27
C GLN A 38 -3.16 -48.96 -9.25
N GLN A 39 -3.32 -48.37 -8.05
CA GLN A 39 -2.31 -48.45 -6.99
C GLN A 39 -2.12 -49.89 -6.48
N ARG A 40 -3.20 -50.65 -6.30
CA ARG A 40 -3.17 -52.06 -5.90
C ARG A 40 -2.50 -52.93 -6.95
N ALA A 41 -2.77 -52.68 -8.23
CA ALA A 41 -2.11 -53.38 -9.34
C ALA A 41 -0.58 -53.13 -9.35
N GLY A 42 -0.15 -51.92 -8.98
CA GLY A 42 1.27 -51.58 -8.84
C GLY A 42 1.96 -52.12 -7.58
N HIS A 43 1.20 -52.46 -6.52
CA HIS A 43 1.73 -52.90 -5.22
C HIS A 43 0.97 -54.11 -4.66
N PRO A 44 1.11 -55.31 -5.25
CA PRO A 44 0.30 -56.48 -4.91
C PRO A 44 0.50 -57.02 -3.47
N GLY A 45 1.50 -56.53 -2.72
CA GLY A 45 1.74 -56.87 -1.31
C GLY A 45 1.33 -55.79 -0.29
N ALA A 46 0.76 -54.66 -0.74
CA ALA A 46 0.37 -53.56 0.14
C ALA A 46 -1.11 -53.63 0.53
N ASN A 47 -1.43 -53.37 1.80
CA ASN A 47 -2.80 -53.26 2.28
C ASN A 47 -3.30 -51.82 2.20
N PHE A 48 -4.39 -51.59 1.48
CA PHE A 48 -5.00 -50.27 1.31
C PHE A 48 -6.48 -50.31 1.70
N ASP A 49 -6.82 -49.65 2.81
CA ASP A 49 -8.22 -49.45 3.23
C ASP A 49 -8.71 -48.07 2.79
N LEU A 50 -9.91 -48.02 2.20
CA LEU A 50 -10.56 -46.78 1.80
C LEU A 50 -11.57 -46.36 2.86
N VAL A 51 -11.42 -45.14 3.38
CA VAL A 51 -12.43 -44.50 4.23
C VAL A 51 -12.80 -43.14 3.65
N LYS A 52 -14.10 -42.88 3.57
CA LYS A 52 -14.60 -41.55 3.23
C LYS A 52 -14.22 -40.58 4.35
N LEU A 53 -13.50 -39.51 3.99
CA LEU A 53 -13.12 -38.46 4.92
C LEU A 53 -14.40 -37.81 5.51
N PRO A 54 -14.61 -37.89 6.83
CA PRO A 54 -15.77 -37.28 7.46
C PRO A 54 -15.70 -35.75 7.42
N ALA A 55 -16.87 -35.10 7.45
CA ALA A 55 -16.94 -33.67 7.72
C ALA A 55 -16.51 -33.38 9.16
N LEU A 56 -16.04 -32.15 9.43
CA LEU A 56 -15.59 -31.77 10.78
C LEU A 56 -16.72 -31.76 11.82
N ASP A 57 -17.95 -31.58 11.37
CA ASP A 57 -19.20 -31.62 12.13
C ASP A 57 -19.94 -32.97 11.97
N ALA A 58 -19.23 -34.01 11.52
CA ALA A 58 -19.84 -35.33 11.33
C ALA A 58 -20.44 -35.88 12.65
N PRO A 59 -21.52 -36.68 12.55
CA PRO A 59 -22.13 -37.34 13.69
C PRO A 59 -21.13 -38.13 14.56
N PRO A 60 -21.35 -38.22 15.89
CA PRO A 60 -20.42 -38.87 16.81
C PRO A 60 -20.09 -40.33 16.47
N ASP A 61 -21.03 -41.09 15.93
CA ASP A 61 -20.86 -42.48 15.50
C ASP A 61 -19.84 -42.59 14.35
N VAL A 62 -19.91 -41.70 13.35
CA VAL A 62 -18.96 -41.66 12.23
C VAL A 62 -17.56 -41.29 12.72
N MET A 63 -17.46 -40.35 13.66
CA MET A 63 -16.18 -39.97 14.23
C MET A 63 -15.59 -41.06 15.12
N THR A 64 -16.43 -41.79 15.86
CA THR A 64 -16.02 -42.93 16.69
C THR A 64 -15.45 -44.05 15.82
N ALA A 65 -16.11 -44.38 14.72
CA ALA A 65 -15.60 -45.38 13.77
C ALA A 65 -14.24 -44.99 13.18
N LEU A 66 -14.03 -43.71 12.85
CA LEU A 66 -12.72 -43.22 12.41
C LEU A 66 -11.69 -43.32 13.55
N ALA A 67 -12.05 -42.92 14.77
CA ALA A 67 -11.16 -43.00 15.93
C ALA A 67 -10.70 -44.44 16.22
N GLU A 68 -11.61 -45.41 16.15
CA GLU A 68 -11.29 -46.84 16.32
C GLU A 68 -10.29 -47.35 15.26
N GLN A 69 -10.47 -46.95 14.01
CA GLN A 69 -9.52 -47.32 12.95
C GLN A 69 -8.14 -46.71 13.15
N LEU A 70 -8.08 -45.48 13.66
CA LEU A 70 -6.83 -44.79 14.00
C LEU A 70 -6.14 -45.38 15.23
N GLU A 71 -6.85 -46.08 16.12
CA GLU A 71 -6.25 -46.75 17.28
C GLU A 71 -5.66 -48.12 16.96
N SER A 72 -6.10 -48.75 15.87
CA SER A 72 -5.76 -50.14 15.58
C SER A 72 -4.26 -50.42 15.40
N ARG A 73 -3.49 -49.47 14.81
CA ARG A 73 -2.06 -49.62 14.49
C ARG A 73 -1.35 -48.25 14.42
N GLU A 74 -0.26 -48.07 15.18
CA GLU A 74 0.46 -46.78 15.24
C GLU A 74 1.40 -46.54 14.04
N ASP A 75 1.89 -47.60 13.41
CA ASP A 75 2.77 -47.59 12.22
C ASP A 75 2.02 -47.40 10.91
N ARG A 76 0.68 -47.47 10.95
CA ARG A 76 -0.18 -47.33 9.78
C ARG A 76 -0.05 -45.93 9.18
N SER A 77 0.20 -45.88 7.87
CA SER A 77 0.31 -44.63 7.12
C SER A 77 -1.07 -44.09 6.76
N ILE A 78 -1.33 -42.81 7.00
CA ILE A 78 -2.56 -42.13 6.59
C ILE A 78 -2.28 -41.33 5.32
N VAL A 79 -3.01 -41.62 4.25
CA VAL A 79 -2.87 -40.94 2.97
C VAL A 79 -4.17 -40.22 2.59
N PRO A 80 -4.20 -38.90 2.63
CA PRO A 80 -5.40 -38.14 2.29
C PRO A 80 -5.51 -37.97 0.78
N VAL A 81 -6.68 -38.26 0.21
CA VAL A 81 -6.89 -38.28 -1.25
C VAL A 81 -8.12 -37.44 -1.62
N ARG A 82 -8.08 -36.73 -2.75
CA ARG A 82 -9.22 -35.97 -3.28
C ARG A 82 -9.24 -35.98 -4.80
N VAL A 83 -10.43 -35.86 -5.38
CA VAL A 83 -10.60 -35.50 -6.79
C VAL A 83 -10.53 -33.98 -6.94
N PHE A 84 -9.55 -33.51 -7.69
CA PHE A 84 -9.33 -32.11 -7.98
C PHE A 84 -9.81 -31.76 -9.40
N TRP A 85 -10.77 -30.84 -9.48
CA TRP A 85 -11.36 -30.37 -10.73
C TRP A 85 -10.67 -29.10 -11.23
N LEU A 86 -10.04 -29.19 -12.40
CA LEU A 86 -9.36 -28.06 -13.04
C LEU A 86 -10.34 -27.18 -13.83
N PRO A 87 -10.24 -25.85 -13.68
CA PRO A 87 -10.95 -24.92 -14.55
C PRO A 87 -10.48 -25.05 -16.00
N GLU A 88 -11.27 -24.51 -16.94
CA GLU A 88 -10.79 -24.31 -18.31
C GLU A 88 -9.61 -23.32 -18.31
N PRO A 89 -8.60 -23.53 -19.17
CA PRO A 89 -7.56 -22.54 -19.40
C PRO A 89 -8.17 -21.24 -19.99
N ASP A 90 -7.59 -20.09 -19.63
CA ASP A 90 -7.92 -18.77 -20.20
C ASP A 90 -9.40 -18.36 -20.17
N ARG A 91 -10.11 -18.74 -19.09
CA ARG A 91 -11.51 -18.35 -18.89
C ARG A 91 -11.68 -16.83 -18.92
N GLY A 92 -12.50 -16.37 -19.86
CA GLY A 92 -12.87 -14.96 -19.99
C GLY A 92 -13.62 -14.41 -18.78
N ARG A 93 -13.74 -13.08 -18.69
CA ARG A 93 -14.35 -12.36 -17.55
C ARG A 93 -15.76 -12.88 -17.20
N VAL A 94 -16.58 -13.18 -18.22
CA VAL A 94 -17.94 -13.70 -18.05
C VAL A 94 -17.93 -15.09 -17.39
N ALA A 95 -17.02 -15.96 -17.80
CA ALA A 95 -16.90 -17.31 -17.22
C ALA A 95 -16.40 -17.27 -15.77
N LYS A 96 -15.51 -16.32 -15.43
CA LYS A 96 -15.08 -16.09 -14.04
C LYS A 96 -16.24 -15.59 -13.16
N LEU A 97 -17.04 -14.65 -13.67
CA LEU A 97 -18.25 -14.16 -12.98
C LEU A 97 -19.30 -15.26 -12.77
N ALA A 98 -19.54 -16.07 -13.81
CA ALA A 98 -20.49 -17.18 -13.74
C ALA A 98 -20.09 -18.24 -12.71
N GLY A 99 -18.81 -18.35 -12.37
CA GLY A 99 -18.29 -19.27 -11.36
C GLY A 99 -18.78 -19.03 -9.93
N LEU A 100 -19.38 -17.86 -9.66
CA LEU A 100 -19.97 -17.55 -8.35
C LEU A 100 -21.43 -18.00 -8.22
N LEU A 101 -22.06 -18.34 -9.35
CA LEU A 101 -23.45 -18.81 -9.33
C LEU A 101 -23.49 -20.22 -8.71
N PRO A 102 -24.51 -20.52 -7.88
CA PRO A 102 -24.67 -21.85 -7.30
C PRO A 102 -24.61 -22.95 -8.35
N GLY A 103 -23.78 -23.98 -8.11
CA GLY A 103 -23.60 -25.10 -9.03
C GLY A 103 -22.82 -24.79 -10.31
N ARG A 104 -22.16 -23.63 -10.40
CA ARG A 104 -21.26 -23.25 -11.51
C ARG A 104 -19.82 -23.01 -11.06
N ASP A 105 -19.49 -23.29 -9.80
CA ASP A 105 -18.11 -23.22 -9.31
C ASP A 105 -17.23 -24.19 -10.13
N PRO A 106 -16.25 -23.70 -10.88
CA PRO A 106 -15.36 -24.54 -11.70
C PRO A 106 -14.50 -25.50 -10.87
N TYR A 107 -14.27 -25.19 -9.59
CA TYR A 107 -13.45 -25.99 -8.68
C TYR A 107 -14.28 -27.00 -7.88
N HIS A 108 -15.61 -26.80 -7.82
CA HIS A 108 -16.58 -27.71 -7.22
C HIS A 108 -17.77 -27.92 -8.18
N PRO A 109 -17.53 -28.51 -9.36
CA PRO A 109 -18.58 -28.72 -10.36
C PRO A 109 -19.67 -29.65 -9.81
N ASN A 110 -20.92 -29.38 -10.18
CA ASN A 110 -22.02 -30.28 -9.84
C ASN A 110 -21.92 -31.62 -10.61
N GLN A 111 -22.64 -32.65 -10.18
CA GLN A 111 -22.54 -34.00 -10.77
C GLN A 111 -22.69 -34.03 -12.30
N ARG A 112 -23.62 -33.27 -12.88
CA ARG A 112 -23.81 -33.23 -14.36
C ARG A 112 -22.60 -32.63 -15.06
N GLN A 113 -21.96 -31.64 -14.45
CA GLN A 113 -20.71 -31.05 -14.96
C GLN A 113 -19.54 -32.01 -14.80
N GLN A 114 -19.45 -32.73 -13.68
CA GLN A 114 -18.43 -33.76 -13.45
C GLN A 114 -18.48 -34.84 -14.54
N GLU A 115 -19.66 -35.40 -14.81
CA GLU A 115 -19.89 -36.39 -15.88
C GLU A 115 -19.47 -35.84 -17.26
N ARG A 116 -19.83 -34.59 -17.55
CA ARG A 116 -19.43 -33.93 -18.80
C ARG A 116 -17.91 -33.74 -18.88
N ILE A 117 -17.26 -33.31 -17.80
CA ILE A 117 -15.81 -33.07 -17.76
C ILE A 117 -15.08 -34.40 -17.97
N VAL A 118 -15.44 -35.45 -17.24
CA VAL A 118 -14.82 -36.78 -17.40
C VAL A 118 -14.95 -37.29 -18.83
N ARG A 119 -16.08 -37.03 -19.51
CA ARG A 119 -16.30 -37.45 -20.90
C ARG A 119 -15.56 -36.59 -21.94
N THR A 120 -15.50 -35.28 -21.74
CA THR A 120 -15.08 -34.32 -22.78
C THR A 120 -13.67 -33.76 -22.57
N ALA A 121 -13.19 -33.74 -21.34
CA ALA A 121 -11.90 -33.22 -20.94
C ALA A 121 -11.39 -33.94 -19.67
N PRO A 122 -11.13 -35.27 -19.74
CA PRO A 122 -10.73 -36.07 -18.58
C PRO A 122 -9.48 -35.55 -17.87
N GLN A 123 -8.57 -34.89 -18.59
CA GLN A 123 -7.37 -34.24 -18.02
C GLN A 123 -7.69 -33.17 -16.96
N ARG A 124 -8.94 -32.69 -16.90
CA ARG A 124 -9.40 -31.72 -15.89
C ARG A 124 -9.90 -32.39 -14.60
N ALA A 125 -9.99 -33.71 -14.54
CA ALA A 125 -10.37 -34.45 -13.34
C ALA A 125 -9.13 -35.23 -12.84
N ARG A 126 -8.42 -34.69 -11.85
CA ARG A 126 -7.18 -35.31 -11.33
C ARG A 126 -7.40 -35.85 -9.93
N VAL A 127 -7.08 -37.12 -9.70
CA VAL A 127 -7.01 -37.67 -8.33
C VAL A 127 -5.66 -37.30 -7.74
N VAL A 128 -5.65 -36.67 -6.57
CA VAL A 128 -4.44 -36.19 -5.90
C VAL A 128 -4.31 -36.80 -4.52
N ALA A 129 -3.10 -37.29 -4.19
CA ALA A 129 -2.76 -37.75 -2.85
C ALA A 129 -1.89 -36.71 -2.14
N GLY A 130 -2.27 -36.37 -0.91
CA GLY A 130 -1.48 -35.55 0.00
C GLY A 130 -0.26 -36.27 0.54
N GLU A 131 0.58 -35.50 1.23
CA GLU A 131 1.69 -36.04 2.00
C GLU A 131 1.16 -37.04 3.04
N ALA A 132 1.78 -38.22 3.08
CA ALA A 132 1.42 -39.29 4.00
C ALA A 132 2.05 -39.05 5.38
N ALA A 133 1.38 -39.46 6.45
CA ALA A 133 1.93 -39.43 7.80
C ALA A 133 1.45 -40.64 8.60
N THR A 134 2.30 -41.19 9.46
CA THR A 134 1.91 -42.30 10.34
C THR A 134 1.00 -41.82 11.46
N VAL A 135 0.18 -42.73 12.00
CA VAL A 135 -0.66 -42.45 13.18
C VAL A 135 0.20 -41.97 14.36
N ALA A 136 1.36 -42.59 14.60
CA ALA A 136 2.30 -42.20 15.65
C ALA A 136 2.78 -40.74 15.51
N GLU A 137 3.16 -40.33 14.30
CA GLU A 137 3.59 -38.96 14.02
C GLU A 137 2.49 -37.94 14.25
N LEU A 138 1.28 -38.24 13.77
CA LEU A 138 0.11 -37.36 13.96
C LEU A 138 -0.27 -37.25 15.44
N ARG A 139 -0.17 -38.33 16.20
CA ARG A 139 -0.46 -38.35 17.65
C ARG A 139 0.55 -37.52 18.43
N ARG A 140 1.83 -37.59 18.08
CA ARG A 140 2.88 -36.72 18.65
C ARG A 140 2.57 -35.25 18.37
N GLN A 141 2.33 -34.90 17.10
CA GLN A 141 2.00 -33.51 16.73
C GLN A 141 0.74 -32.97 17.44
N TRP A 142 -0.28 -33.81 17.62
CA TRP A 142 -1.52 -33.44 18.30
C TRP A 142 -1.27 -33.03 19.75
N ARG A 143 -0.51 -33.86 20.50
CA ARG A 143 -0.14 -33.59 21.91
C ARG A 143 0.67 -32.30 22.06
N ASP A 144 1.55 -32.02 21.11
CA ASP A 144 2.41 -30.83 21.17
C ASP A 144 1.62 -29.52 20.92
N THR A 145 0.49 -29.58 20.21
CA THR A 145 -0.21 -28.38 19.71
C THR A 145 -1.63 -28.16 20.22
N THR A 146 -2.26 -29.18 20.82
CA THR A 146 -3.70 -29.18 21.20
C THR A 146 -3.90 -29.56 22.67
N VAL A 147 -5.03 -29.16 23.30
CA VAL A 147 -5.35 -29.39 24.73
C VAL A 147 -6.23 -30.64 24.91
N GLY A 148 -6.70 -31.24 23.82
CA GLY A 148 -7.60 -32.39 23.86
C GLY A 148 -6.87 -33.63 24.37
N ASP A 149 -7.57 -34.44 25.17
CA ASP A 149 -7.08 -35.74 25.66
C ASP A 149 -8.03 -36.89 25.26
N ASP A 150 -9.08 -36.58 24.49
CA ASP A 150 -10.08 -37.52 24.02
C ASP A 150 -9.78 -38.03 22.60
N ARG A 151 -10.16 -39.27 22.33
CA ARG A 151 -10.04 -39.96 21.04
C ARG A 151 -10.76 -39.19 19.92
N TYR A 152 -11.85 -38.52 20.27
CA TYR A 152 -12.62 -37.66 19.36
C TYR A 152 -11.82 -36.44 18.87
N ASP A 153 -11.10 -35.77 19.78
CA ASP A 153 -10.25 -34.61 19.44
C ASP A 153 -9.08 -35.01 18.55
N PHE A 154 -8.52 -36.22 18.75
CA PHE A 154 -7.48 -36.77 17.88
C PHE A 154 -8.01 -37.05 16.47
N ALA A 155 -9.18 -37.68 16.33
CA ALA A 155 -9.79 -37.91 15.02
C ALA A 155 -10.05 -36.59 14.27
N GLN A 156 -10.56 -35.56 14.97
CA GLN A 156 -10.71 -34.22 14.40
C GLN A 156 -9.36 -33.59 14.00
N PHE A 157 -8.30 -33.81 14.76
CA PHE A 157 -6.95 -33.38 14.38
C PHE A 157 -6.48 -34.07 13.09
N VAL A 158 -6.67 -35.39 12.97
CA VAL A 158 -6.31 -36.14 11.76
C VAL A 158 -7.08 -35.64 10.54
N ILE A 159 -8.39 -35.37 10.66
CA ILE A 159 -9.20 -34.80 9.57
C ILE A 159 -8.64 -33.44 9.14
N ARG A 160 -8.31 -32.56 10.10
CA ARG A 160 -7.72 -31.23 9.79
C ARG A 160 -6.40 -31.39 9.03
N ARG A 161 -5.51 -32.28 9.47
CA ARG A 161 -4.23 -32.56 8.80
C ARG A 161 -4.41 -33.16 7.41
N ALA A 162 -5.35 -34.08 7.25
CA ALA A 162 -5.71 -34.64 5.94
C ALA A 162 -6.16 -33.55 4.96
N ILE A 163 -7.04 -32.63 5.39
CA ILE A 163 -7.49 -31.51 4.57
C ILE A 163 -6.31 -30.62 4.16
N LEU A 164 -5.44 -30.24 5.10
CA LEU A 164 -4.27 -29.40 4.81
C LEU A 164 -3.27 -30.06 3.85
N ALA A 165 -3.04 -31.36 3.99
CA ALA A 165 -2.13 -32.11 3.12
C ALA A 165 -2.63 -32.14 1.67
N MET A 166 -3.94 -32.32 1.46
CA MET A 166 -4.54 -32.24 0.12
C MET A 166 -4.42 -30.82 -0.48
N GLU A 167 -4.64 -29.76 0.32
CA GLU A 167 -4.48 -28.38 -0.16
C GLU A 167 -3.06 -28.06 -0.63
N ARG A 168 -2.03 -28.59 0.05
CA ARG A 168 -0.62 -28.40 -0.37
C ARG A 168 -0.35 -29.00 -1.76
N VAL A 169 -1.03 -30.09 -2.12
CA VAL A 169 -0.91 -30.68 -3.47
C VAL A 169 -1.63 -29.81 -4.49
N GLU A 170 -2.86 -29.38 -4.19
CA GLU A 170 -3.63 -28.52 -5.09
C GLU A 170 -2.93 -27.19 -5.35
N TYR A 171 -2.27 -26.62 -4.33
CA TYR A 171 -1.40 -25.46 -4.46
C TYR A 171 -0.27 -25.68 -5.47
N ARG A 172 0.41 -26.84 -5.43
CA ARG A 172 1.47 -27.19 -6.40
C ARG A 172 0.94 -27.30 -7.83
N ILE A 173 -0.34 -27.64 -8.00
CA ILE A 173 -0.98 -27.79 -9.31
C ILE A 173 -1.47 -26.44 -9.87
N LEU A 174 -2.16 -25.64 -9.05
CA LEU A 174 -2.75 -24.36 -9.47
C LEU A 174 -1.72 -23.22 -9.53
N GLY A 175 -0.65 -23.34 -8.75
CA GLY A 175 0.38 -22.32 -8.62
C GLY A 175 0.17 -21.36 -7.44
N PRO A 176 1.18 -20.50 -7.19
CA PRO A 176 1.26 -19.68 -6.00
C PRO A 176 0.05 -18.77 -5.76
N GLN A 177 -0.56 -18.25 -6.81
CA GLN A 177 -1.66 -17.29 -6.80
C GLN A 177 -2.97 -17.80 -6.19
N TYR A 178 -3.07 -19.10 -5.90
CA TYR A 178 -4.22 -19.73 -5.24
C TYR A 178 -3.93 -20.23 -3.82
N LYS A 179 -2.78 -19.86 -3.23
CA LYS A 179 -2.46 -20.15 -1.82
C LYS A 179 -3.58 -19.61 -0.92
N SER A 180 -4.18 -20.46 -0.10
CA SER A 180 -5.31 -20.05 0.73
C SER A 180 -5.26 -20.61 2.16
N PRO A 181 -5.65 -19.82 3.16
CA PRO A 181 -5.80 -20.33 4.51
C PRO A 181 -7.11 -21.13 4.60
N ARG A 182 -7.01 -22.39 5.00
CA ARG A 182 -8.15 -23.21 5.41
C ARG A 182 -8.08 -23.47 6.91
N LEU A 183 -9.24 -23.77 7.49
CA LEU A 183 -9.37 -24.19 8.88
C LEU A 183 -8.84 -23.17 9.91
N VAL A 184 -8.75 -21.89 9.55
CA VAL A 184 -8.22 -20.81 10.40
C VAL A 184 -8.89 -20.80 11.77
N LYS A 185 -10.22 -20.64 11.79
CA LYS A 185 -10.99 -20.60 13.05
C LYS A 185 -10.85 -21.92 13.84
N PRO A 186 -11.08 -23.11 13.25
CA PRO A 186 -10.87 -24.37 13.97
C PRO A 186 -9.46 -24.58 14.54
N GLU A 187 -8.40 -24.18 13.82
CA GLU A 187 -7.03 -24.29 14.32
C GLU A 187 -6.75 -23.30 15.46
N ILE A 188 -7.17 -22.04 15.31
CA ILE A 188 -6.99 -21.02 16.35
C ILE A 188 -7.74 -21.43 17.63
N LEU A 189 -9.01 -21.82 17.54
CA LEU A 189 -9.81 -22.19 18.72
C LEU A 189 -9.33 -23.48 19.41
N ALA A 190 -8.63 -24.36 18.70
CA ALA A 190 -8.05 -25.58 19.25
C ALA A 190 -6.65 -25.38 19.84
N SER A 191 -5.98 -24.26 19.54
CA SER A 191 -4.61 -23.98 19.96
C SER A 191 -4.49 -23.80 21.48
N ASN A 192 -3.49 -24.45 22.07
CA ASN A 192 -3.15 -24.32 23.51
C ASN A 192 -2.82 -22.88 23.87
N ARG A 193 -2.05 -22.23 23.01
CA ARG A 193 -1.66 -20.83 23.14
C ARG A 193 -2.89 -19.92 23.18
N PHE A 194 -3.78 -20.10 22.21
CA PHE A 194 -4.99 -19.30 22.12
C PHE A 194 -5.88 -19.45 23.35
N ARG A 195 -6.11 -20.69 23.81
CA ARG A 195 -6.93 -20.96 25.00
C ARG A 195 -6.31 -20.44 26.29
N ARG A 196 -4.99 -20.59 26.46
CA ARG A 196 -4.26 -20.06 27.62
C ARG A 196 -4.37 -18.54 27.71
N GLY A 197 -4.14 -17.82 26.61
CA GLY A 197 -4.27 -16.36 26.63
C GLY A 197 -5.73 -15.91 26.77
N LEU A 198 -6.70 -16.64 26.20
CA LEU A 198 -8.13 -16.34 26.36
C LEU A 198 -8.55 -16.40 27.84
N ALA A 199 -8.06 -17.39 28.59
CA ALA A 199 -8.35 -17.56 30.01
C ALA A 199 -7.83 -16.41 30.90
N THR A 200 -6.89 -15.60 30.41
CA THR A 200 -6.38 -14.42 31.14
C THR A 200 -7.29 -13.20 31.02
N ILE A 201 -8.27 -13.23 30.11
CA ILE A 201 -9.17 -12.11 29.83
C ILE A 201 -10.47 -12.29 30.62
N PRO A 202 -10.82 -11.38 31.54
CA PRO A 202 -12.03 -11.50 32.34
C PRO A 202 -13.30 -11.58 31.48
N GLY A 203 -14.14 -12.58 31.73
CA GLY A 203 -15.43 -12.77 31.05
C GLY A 203 -15.35 -13.31 29.62
N ALA A 204 -14.16 -13.64 29.10
CA ALA A 204 -14.02 -14.12 27.73
C ALA A 204 -14.45 -15.58 27.57
N THR A 205 -15.26 -15.86 26.54
CA THR A 205 -15.66 -17.23 26.17
C THR A 205 -15.13 -17.64 24.79
N VAL A 206 -14.95 -18.95 24.59
CA VAL A 206 -14.54 -19.53 23.30
C VAL A 206 -15.59 -19.24 22.21
N GLU A 207 -16.87 -19.19 22.58
CA GLU A 207 -17.96 -18.93 21.65
C GLU A 207 -17.94 -17.48 21.14
N GLU A 208 -17.76 -16.50 22.03
CA GLU A 208 -17.63 -15.09 21.64
C GLU A 208 -16.38 -14.85 20.80
N ALA A 209 -15.26 -15.46 21.18
CA ALA A 209 -14.04 -15.43 20.37
C ALA A 209 -14.28 -16.04 18.98
N GLY A 210 -15.05 -17.13 18.91
CA GLY A 210 -15.46 -17.75 17.65
C GLY A 210 -16.29 -16.83 16.76
N LYS A 211 -17.22 -16.05 17.33
CA LYS A 211 -18.02 -15.03 16.62
C LYS A 211 -17.13 -13.91 16.09
N MET A 212 -16.17 -13.43 16.88
CA MET A 212 -15.20 -12.42 16.44
C MET A 212 -14.28 -12.94 15.33
N LEU A 213 -13.88 -14.21 15.34
CA LEU A 213 -13.15 -14.82 14.23
C LEU A 213 -13.98 -14.89 12.93
N ASP A 214 -15.29 -15.16 13.04
CA ASP A 214 -16.19 -15.12 11.88
C ASP A 214 -16.34 -13.70 11.30
N GLU A 215 -16.31 -12.66 12.15
CA GLU A 215 -16.30 -11.27 11.70
C GLU A 215 -15.05 -10.95 10.86
N LEU A 216 -13.88 -11.42 11.31
CA LEU A 216 -12.59 -11.18 10.68
C LEU A 216 -12.47 -11.87 9.32
N ALA A 217 -12.85 -13.15 9.21
CA ALA A 217 -12.77 -13.87 7.94
C ALA A 217 -13.75 -15.05 7.85
N THR A 218 -14.61 -15.04 6.84
CA THR A 218 -15.59 -16.11 6.55
C THR A 218 -15.10 -17.06 5.46
N GLY A 219 -14.00 -17.77 5.72
CA GLY A 219 -13.43 -18.82 4.84
C GLY A 219 -12.91 -18.29 3.49
N TRP A 220 -12.14 -19.10 2.76
CA TRP A 220 -11.57 -18.73 1.44
C TRP A 220 -12.25 -19.48 0.29
N SER A 221 -12.44 -18.84 -0.87
CA SER A 221 -12.94 -19.46 -2.10
C SER A 221 -12.12 -19.05 -3.33
N ARG A 222 -11.71 -20.02 -4.14
CA ARG A 222 -10.94 -19.80 -5.37
C ARG A 222 -11.75 -19.08 -6.45
N ALA A 223 -13.04 -19.36 -6.54
CA ALA A 223 -13.94 -18.60 -7.43
C ALA A 223 -14.04 -17.12 -6.99
N SER A 224 -14.02 -16.86 -5.68
CA SER A 224 -13.97 -15.48 -5.15
C SER A 224 -12.62 -14.79 -5.43
N VAL A 225 -11.50 -15.53 -5.41
CA VAL A 225 -10.19 -14.99 -5.83
C VAL A 225 -10.20 -14.62 -7.33
N ASP A 226 -10.71 -15.50 -8.19
CA ASP A 226 -10.85 -15.24 -9.63
C ASP A 226 -11.69 -13.97 -9.89
N LEU A 227 -12.70 -13.72 -9.05
CA LEU A 227 -13.56 -12.53 -9.12
C LEU A 227 -12.83 -11.24 -8.76
N VAL A 228 -11.95 -11.24 -7.74
CA VAL A 228 -11.27 -10.02 -7.30
C VAL A 228 -10.49 -9.38 -8.43
N GLY A 229 -9.78 -10.17 -9.24
CA GLY A 229 -9.10 -9.64 -10.43
C GLY A 229 -10.04 -9.10 -11.50
N VAL A 230 -11.29 -9.58 -11.56
CA VAL A 230 -12.32 -9.02 -12.46
C VAL A 230 -12.85 -7.71 -11.90
N LEU A 231 -13.19 -7.67 -10.61
CA LEU A 231 -13.70 -6.47 -9.94
C LEU A 231 -12.67 -5.34 -9.89
N GLY A 232 -11.42 -5.65 -9.55
CA GLY A 232 -10.33 -4.65 -9.55
C GLY A 232 -10.13 -4.02 -10.93
N ARG A 233 -10.18 -4.84 -12.00
CA ARG A 233 -10.17 -4.34 -13.38
C ARG A 233 -11.45 -3.59 -13.77
N MET A 234 -12.60 -3.90 -13.16
CA MET A 234 -13.84 -3.14 -13.39
C MET A 234 -13.81 -1.76 -12.72
N ILE A 235 -13.21 -1.67 -11.54
CA ILE A 235 -13.05 -0.41 -10.80
C ILE A 235 -11.95 0.45 -11.44
N SER A 236 -10.97 -0.16 -12.10
CA SER A 236 -9.87 0.54 -12.78
C SER A 236 -10.13 0.78 -14.28
N ARG A 237 -11.38 0.70 -14.76
CA ARG A 237 -11.71 0.76 -16.21
C ARG A 237 -11.37 2.08 -16.89
N GLY A 238 -11.24 3.15 -16.11
CA GLY A 238 -10.84 4.46 -16.62
C GLY A 238 -9.33 4.59 -16.85
N PHE A 239 -8.55 3.58 -16.45
CA PHE A 239 -7.11 3.54 -16.66
C PHE A 239 -6.76 2.61 -17.82
N ASP A 240 -5.50 2.72 -18.26
CA ASP A 240 -4.89 1.73 -19.15
C ASP A 240 -5.10 0.30 -18.58
N PRO A 241 -5.55 -0.67 -19.40
CA PRO A 241 -5.74 -2.05 -18.96
C PRO A 241 -4.48 -2.71 -18.40
N GLU A 242 -3.30 -2.23 -18.81
CA GLU A 242 -2.00 -2.72 -18.36
C GLU A 242 -1.46 -1.83 -17.24
N ILE A 243 -1.31 -2.40 -16.05
CA ILE A 243 -0.62 -1.74 -14.93
C ILE A 243 0.89 -1.82 -15.19
N ASP A 244 1.57 -0.70 -14.96
CA ASP A 244 3.01 -0.60 -15.13
C ASP A 244 3.75 -1.16 -13.91
N TYR A 245 4.53 -2.23 -14.10
CA TYR A 245 5.34 -2.86 -13.06
C TYR A 245 6.84 -2.75 -13.39
N ASP A 246 7.67 -2.74 -12.36
CA ASP A 246 9.11 -2.98 -12.51
C ASP A 246 9.37 -4.49 -12.41
N GLU A 247 9.83 -5.10 -13.51
CA GLU A 247 10.01 -6.56 -13.60
C GLU A 247 11.08 -7.09 -12.65
N TYR A 248 12.15 -6.32 -12.40
CA TYR A 248 13.23 -6.72 -11.49
C TYR A 248 12.74 -6.74 -10.04
N GLN A 249 11.96 -5.72 -9.67
CA GLN A 249 11.33 -5.64 -8.34
C GLN A 249 10.33 -6.78 -8.12
N VAL A 250 9.53 -7.12 -9.13
CA VAL A 250 8.62 -8.28 -9.08
C VAL A 250 9.39 -9.59 -8.92
N ALA A 251 10.50 -9.76 -9.64
CA ALA A 251 11.35 -10.94 -9.53
C ALA A 251 11.99 -11.06 -8.13
N ALA A 252 12.52 -9.96 -7.58
CA ALA A 252 13.09 -9.92 -6.24
C ALA A 252 12.04 -10.26 -5.16
N MET A 253 10.83 -9.68 -5.27
CA MET A 253 9.73 -10.00 -4.38
C MET A 253 9.35 -11.49 -4.47
N ARG A 254 9.33 -12.10 -5.67
CA ARG A 254 9.04 -13.54 -5.81
C ARG A 254 10.00 -14.39 -4.98
N VAL A 255 11.31 -14.12 -5.07
CA VAL A 255 12.33 -14.84 -4.29
C VAL A 255 12.12 -14.65 -2.79
N GLY A 256 11.84 -13.41 -2.35
CA GLY A 256 11.55 -13.13 -0.94
C GLY A 256 10.34 -13.88 -0.39
N LEU A 257 9.25 -13.95 -1.18
CA LEU A 257 8.00 -14.64 -0.82
C LEU A 257 8.13 -16.16 -0.76
N GLU A 258 9.15 -16.74 -1.40
CA GLU A 258 9.45 -18.17 -1.28
C GLU A 258 10.10 -18.50 0.07
N ALA A 259 10.93 -17.61 0.59
CA ALA A 259 11.65 -17.80 1.86
C ALA A 259 10.80 -17.46 3.09
N HIS A 260 10.12 -16.30 3.08
CA HIS A 260 9.49 -15.72 4.26
C HIS A 260 8.08 -15.16 3.97
N PRO A 261 7.18 -15.10 4.98
CA PRO A 261 5.95 -14.34 4.83
C PRO A 261 6.24 -12.86 4.59
N ALA A 262 5.38 -12.21 3.82
CA ALA A 262 5.45 -10.76 3.65
C ALA A 262 4.19 -10.02 4.09
N VAL A 263 4.42 -8.78 4.47
CA VAL A 263 3.40 -7.77 4.71
C VAL A 263 3.57 -6.68 3.67
N LEU A 264 2.61 -6.56 2.75
CA LEU A 264 2.60 -5.54 1.71
C LEU A 264 2.02 -4.24 2.26
N LEU A 265 2.85 -3.22 2.34
CA LEU A 265 2.52 -1.93 2.94
C LEU A 265 2.48 -0.87 1.85
N PHE A 266 1.28 -0.36 1.54
CA PHE A 266 1.07 0.59 0.44
C PHE A 266 0.77 2.01 0.92
N SER A 267 1.14 3.01 0.09
CA SER A 267 0.66 4.39 0.21
C SER A 267 -0.80 4.50 -0.21
N HIS A 268 -1.60 5.31 0.50
CA HIS A 268 -3.05 5.38 0.27
C HIS A 268 -3.50 6.78 -0.17
N ARG A 269 -3.76 6.93 -1.47
CA ARG A 269 -4.12 8.19 -2.13
C ARG A 269 -5.47 8.10 -2.89
N SER A 270 -5.98 6.91 -3.16
CA SER A 270 -7.22 6.67 -3.92
C SER A 270 -8.09 5.58 -3.30
N TYR A 271 -9.38 5.56 -3.65
CA TYR A 271 -10.29 4.46 -3.34
C TYR A 271 -9.82 3.11 -3.92
N ILE A 272 -9.05 3.13 -5.01
CA ILE A 272 -8.71 1.92 -5.75
C ILE A 272 -7.42 1.24 -5.27
N ASP A 273 -6.61 1.89 -4.43
CA ASP A 273 -5.32 1.36 -3.95
C ASP A 273 -5.45 -0.04 -3.35
N GLY A 274 -6.46 -0.25 -2.50
CA GLY A 274 -6.71 -1.53 -1.84
C GLY A 274 -7.13 -2.64 -2.81
N ALA A 275 -7.60 -2.30 -4.02
CA ALA A 275 -7.90 -3.25 -5.09
C ALA A 275 -6.71 -3.45 -6.04
N VAL A 276 -5.86 -2.44 -6.22
CA VAL A 276 -4.67 -2.50 -7.08
C VAL A 276 -3.68 -3.55 -6.58
N VAL A 277 -3.44 -3.66 -5.27
CA VAL A 277 -2.47 -4.65 -4.73
C VAL A 277 -2.89 -6.10 -5.05
N PRO A 278 -4.12 -6.57 -4.75
CA PRO A 278 -4.55 -7.91 -5.17
C PRO A 278 -4.48 -8.15 -6.67
N VAL A 279 -4.80 -7.15 -7.50
CA VAL A 279 -4.67 -7.25 -8.96
C VAL A 279 -3.21 -7.42 -9.36
N ALA A 280 -2.30 -6.64 -8.78
CA ALA A 280 -0.87 -6.74 -9.03
C ALA A 280 -0.29 -8.10 -8.66
N MET A 281 -0.71 -8.69 -7.54
CA MET A 281 -0.31 -10.05 -7.17
C MET A 281 -0.81 -11.08 -8.18
N GLN A 282 -2.04 -10.94 -8.68
CA GLN A 282 -2.62 -11.87 -9.66
C GLN A 282 -1.96 -11.74 -11.04
N ASP A 283 -1.78 -10.53 -11.55
CA ASP A 283 -1.19 -10.28 -12.87
C ASP A 283 0.24 -10.83 -12.93
N ASN A 284 0.99 -10.71 -11.83
CA ASN A 284 2.35 -11.23 -11.71
C ASN A 284 2.43 -12.69 -11.24
N ARG A 285 1.31 -13.42 -11.09
CA ARG A 285 1.28 -14.82 -10.60
C ARG A 285 2.05 -14.99 -9.28
N LEU A 286 1.80 -14.12 -8.33
CA LEU A 286 2.36 -14.14 -6.98
C LEU A 286 1.32 -14.64 -5.96
N PRO A 287 1.75 -15.14 -4.78
CA PRO A 287 0.82 -15.56 -3.75
C PRO A 287 -0.14 -14.45 -3.32
N PRO A 288 -1.43 -14.74 -3.13
CA PRO A 288 -2.42 -13.71 -2.84
C PRO A 288 -2.18 -13.08 -1.47
N VAL A 289 -2.71 -11.87 -1.29
CA VAL A 289 -2.63 -11.11 -0.04
C VAL A 289 -3.96 -11.06 0.67
N HIS A 290 -3.91 -11.05 1.99
CA HIS A 290 -5.06 -10.79 2.83
C HIS A 290 -5.12 -9.31 3.16
N VAL A 291 -6.14 -8.63 2.65
CA VAL A 291 -6.23 -7.17 2.70
C VAL A 291 -7.05 -6.74 3.90
N PHE A 292 -6.49 -5.91 4.78
CA PHE A 292 -7.28 -5.28 5.84
C PHE A 292 -8.15 -4.15 5.29
N ALA A 293 -9.43 -4.17 5.63
CA ALA A 293 -10.40 -3.16 5.24
C ALA A 293 -11.29 -2.76 6.42
N GLY A 294 -11.76 -1.50 6.43
CA GLY A 294 -12.75 -1.07 7.41
C GLY A 294 -14.09 -1.78 7.20
N ILE A 295 -14.75 -2.19 8.28
CA ILE A 295 -16.04 -2.92 8.21
C ILE A 295 -17.15 -2.15 7.47
N ASN A 296 -17.03 -0.83 7.32
CA ASN A 296 -17.96 -0.02 6.52
C ASN A 296 -17.98 -0.38 5.02
N LEU A 297 -16.95 -1.07 4.53
CA LEU A 297 -16.88 -1.57 3.15
C LEU A 297 -17.55 -2.94 2.99
N SER A 298 -17.98 -3.59 4.08
CA SER A 298 -18.73 -4.84 4.06
C SER A 298 -20.23 -4.56 3.95
N PHE A 299 -20.74 -4.37 2.73
CA PHE A 299 -22.17 -4.17 2.48
C PHE A 299 -22.79 -5.29 1.62
N GLY A 300 -24.05 -5.64 1.89
CA GLY A 300 -24.85 -6.59 1.11
C GLY A 300 -24.13 -7.91 0.81
N ALA A 301 -24.32 -8.43 -0.41
CA ALA A 301 -23.66 -9.65 -0.89
C ALA A 301 -22.13 -9.48 -1.12
N MET A 302 -21.64 -8.24 -1.24
CA MET A 302 -20.22 -7.95 -1.46
C MET A 302 -19.36 -8.26 -0.23
N GLY A 303 -19.87 -8.02 0.99
CA GLY A 303 -19.15 -8.32 2.23
C GLY A 303 -18.69 -9.79 2.32
N PRO A 304 -19.61 -10.77 2.27
CA PRO A 304 -19.25 -12.19 2.26
C PRO A 304 -18.35 -12.61 1.10
N LEU A 305 -18.54 -12.04 -0.10
CA LEU A 305 -17.69 -12.32 -1.27
C LEU A 305 -16.25 -11.84 -1.06
N LEU A 306 -16.07 -10.62 -0.57
CA LEU A 306 -14.76 -10.04 -0.30
C LEU A 306 -14.04 -10.79 0.83
N ARG A 307 -14.74 -11.15 1.91
CA ARG A 307 -14.19 -12.03 2.96
C ARG A 307 -13.67 -13.34 2.37
N ARG A 308 -14.45 -13.94 1.44
CA ARG A 308 -14.08 -15.17 0.73
C ARG A 308 -12.89 -15.04 -0.21
N SER A 309 -12.51 -13.82 -0.54
CA SER A 309 -11.35 -13.54 -1.39
C SER A 309 -10.11 -13.08 -0.62
N GLY A 310 -10.18 -13.01 0.71
CA GLY A 310 -9.05 -12.61 1.56
C GLY A 310 -9.16 -11.25 2.22
N VAL A 311 -10.27 -10.53 2.09
CA VAL A 311 -10.46 -9.25 2.79
C VAL A 311 -10.80 -9.49 4.26
N ILE A 312 -9.97 -8.95 5.15
CA ILE A 312 -10.15 -9.00 6.60
C ILE A 312 -10.81 -7.70 7.05
N PHE A 313 -12.05 -7.77 7.52
CA PHE A 313 -12.78 -6.59 7.98
C PHE A 313 -12.47 -6.29 9.45
N ILE A 314 -11.98 -5.08 9.72
CA ILE A 314 -11.69 -4.62 11.08
C ILE A 314 -12.68 -3.54 11.54
N ARG A 315 -12.99 -3.57 12.84
CA ARG A 315 -13.80 -2.54 13.50
C ARG A 315 -13.02 -1.21 13.53
N ARG A 316 -13.69 -0.08 13.23
CA ARG A 316 -13.05 1.26 13.25
C ARG A 316 -12.66 1.73 14.65
N ASN A 317 -13.47 1.41 15.65
CA ASN A 317 -13.19 1.71 17.05
C ASN A 317 -12.99 0.39 17.79
N ILE A 318 -11.73 0.07 18.07
CA ILE A 318 -11.32 -1.12 18.80
C ILE A 318 -11.31 -0.85 20.33
N GLY A 319 -11.43 0.42 20.74
CA GLY A 319 -11.68 0.87 22.11
C GLY A 319 -10.91 0.11 23.21
N ASN A 320 -11.61 -0.23 24.28
CA ASN A 320 -11.16 -1.05 25.41
C ASN A 320 -11.61 -2.53 25.30
N ASP A 321 -12.00 -3.01 24.10
CA ASP A 321 -12.40 -4.39 23.89
C ASP A 321 -11.16 -5.30 23.90
N ALA A 322 -10.77 -5.75 25.10
CA ALA A 322 -9.60 -6.58 25.33
C ALA A 322 -9.70 -7.93 24.61
N LEU A 323 -10.91 -8.51 24.54
CA LEU A 323 -11.17 -9.78 23.87
C LEU A 323 -10.96 -9.63 22.36
N TYR A 324 -11.53 -8.59 21.72
CA TYR A 324 -11.35 -8.37 20.29
C TYR A 324 -9.88 -8.09 19.93
N LYS A 325 -9.16 -7.29 20.73
CA LYS A 325 -7.71 -7.07 20.52
C LYS A 325 -6.93 -8.37 20.57
N TYR A 326 -7.22 -9.23 21.54
CA TYR A 326 -6.59 -10.53 21.68
C TYR A 326 -6.88 -11.44 20.48
N VAL A 327 -8.16 -11.57 20.09
CA VAL A 327 -8.58 -12.38 18.94
C VAL A 327 -7.91 -11.89 17.65
N LEU A 328 -7.89 -10.59 17.41
CA LEU A 328 -7.24 -9.99 16.24
C LEU A 328 -5.73 -10.23 16.24
N ARG A 329 -5.05 -10.08 17.38
CA ARG A 329 -3.61 -10.35 17.52
C ARG A 329 -3.28 -11.80 17.22
N GLU A 330 -4.04 -12.74 17.78
CA GLU A 330 -3.83 -14.18 17.54
C GLU A 330 -4.16 -14.57 16.11
N TYR A 331 -5.18 -13.96 15.50
CA TYR A 331 -5.49 -14.14 14.08
C TYR A 331 -4.33 -13.66 13.18
N VAL A 332 -3.82 -12.45 13.40
CA VAL A 332 -2.65 -11.92 12.66
C VAL A 332 -1.44 -12.83 12.82
N GLY A 333 -1.14 -13.23 14.05
CA GLY A 333 -0.03 -14.12 14.34
C GLY A 333 -0.16 -15.47 13.64
N TYR A 334 -1.36 -16.04 13.60
CA TYR A 334 -1.64 -17.28 12.86
C TYR A 334 -1.41 -17.13 11.36
N ILE A 335 -1.89 -16.03 10.73
CA ILE A 335 -1.74 -15.82 9.28
C ILE A 335 -0.25 -15.73 8.90
N VAL A 336 0.54 -15.00 9.68
CA VAL A 336 1.99 -14.88 9.48
C VAL A 336 2.71 -16.22 9.72
N GLU A 337 2.39 -16.92 10.81
CA GLU A 337 2.97 -18.22 11.17
C GLU A 337 2.77 -19.25 10.05
N LYS A 338 1.59 -19.26 9.42
CA LYS A 338 1.28 -20.13 8.28
C LYS A 338 1.84 -19.62 6.94
N ARG A 339 2.69 -18.59 6.97
CA ARG A 339 3.34 -17.96 5.82
C ARG A 339 2.35 -17.42 4.77
N PHE A 340 1.23 -16.85 5.20
CA PHE A 340 0.33 -16.13 4.30
C PHE A 340 0.65 -14.64 4.30
N ASN A 341 0.51 -14.00 3.14
CA ASN A 341 0.83 -12.59 2.99
C ASN A 341 -0.33 -11.72 3.48
N LEU A 342 0.03 -10.62 4.16
CA LEU A 342 -0.89 -9.57 4.59
C LEU A 342 -0.73 -8.33 3.72
N SER A 343 -1.75 -7.50 3.64
CA SER A 343 -1.68 -6.21 2.95
C SER A 343 -2.56 -5.15 3.61
N TRP A 344 -2.01 -3.94 3.80
CA TRP A 344 -2.77 -2.78 4.24
C TRP A 344 -2.04 -1.46 3.93
N SER A 345 -2.78 -0.36 4.03
CA SER A 345 -2.18 0.97 3.93
C SER A 345 -1.36 1.27 5.19
N ILE A 346 -0.07 1.57 5.04
CA ILE A 346 0.79 1.93 6.17
C ILE A 346 0.28 3.18 6.92
N GLU A 347 -0.43 4.07 6.22
CA GLU A 347 -1.01 5.32 6.70
C GLU A 347 -2.33 5.12 7.48
N GLY A 348 -3.02 4.00 7.24
CA GLY A 348 -4.32 3.67 7.82
C GLY A 348 -5.52 4.45 7.26
N THR A 349 -5.30 5.58 6.59
CA THR A 349 -6.34 6.38 5.92
C THR A 349 -5.83 7.02 4.64
N ARG A 350 -6.74 7.36 3.72
CA ARG A 350 -6.40 8.06 2.48
C ARG A 350 -5.88 9.47 2.74
N SER A 351 -4.77 9.81 2.09
CA SER A 351 -4.30 11.19 1.99
C SER A 351 -5.23 12.01 1.10
N ARG A 352 -5.61 13.19 1.59
CA ARG A 352 -6.42 14.18 0.84
C ARG A 352 -5.57 15.36 0.33
N THR A 353 -4.28 15.38 0.65
CA THR A 353 -3.33 16.37 0.14
C THR A 353 -2.42 15.82 -0.94
N GLY A 354 -2.42 14.50 -1.18
CA GLY A 354 -1.49 13.83 -2.10
C GLY A 354 -0.15 13.44 -1.44
N LYS A 355 0.19 14.05 -0.30
CA LYS A 355 1.36 13.70 0.52
C LYS A 355 1.15 12.38 1.25
N MET A 356 2.22 11.66 1.53
CA MET A 356 2.15 10.46 2.37
C MET A 356 1.99 10.85 3.84
N LEU A 357 1.04 10.23 4.54
CA LEU A 357 0.78 10.46 5.96
C LEU A 357 1.71 9.62 6.86
N PRO A 358 1.85 9.97 8.16
CA PRO A 358 2.63 9.19 9.12
C PRO A 358 2.16 7.73 9.27
N PRO A 359 3.08 6.75 9.48
CA PRO A 359 2.71 5.35 9.64
C PRO A 359 1.84 5.10 10.87
N LYS A 360 0.90 4.16 10.78
CA LYS A 360 0.10 3.67 11.91
C LYS A 360 0.63 2.31 12.36
N LEU A 361 1.16 2.28 13.59
CA LEU A 361 1.87 1.12 14.12
C LEU A 361 0.96 -0.01 14.63
N GLY A 362 -0.36 0.16 14.70
CA GLY A 362 -1.27 -0.77 15.39
C GLY A 362 -1.19 -2.22 14.89
N LEU A 363 -1.48 -2.46 13.61
CA LEU A 363 -1.38 -3.80 13.02
C LEU A 363 0.08 -4.28 12.94
N LEU A 364 1.01 -3.35 12.70
CA LEU A 364 2.44 -3.66 12.63
C LEU A 364 2.98 -4.19 13.96
N ALA A 365 2.47 -3.68 15.09
CA ALA A 365 2.80 -4.18 16.42
C ALA A 365 2.35 -5.63 16.61
N TYR A 366 1.17 -6.04 16.12
CA TYR A 366 0.74 -7.44 16.20
C TYR A 366 1.60 -8.38 15.35
N VAL A 367 2.08 -7.92 14.19
CA VAL A 367 3.03 -8.68 13.36
C VAL A 367 4.37 -8.79 14.07
N ALA A 368 4.86 -7.71 14.69
CA ALA A 368 6.09 -7.72 15.46
C ALA A 368 6.00 -8.59 16.72
N ASP A 369 4.87 -8.61 17.41
CA ASP A 369 4.60 -9.55 18.51
C ASP A 369 4.75 -11.00 18.01
N ALA A 370 4.11 -11.33 16.89
CA ALA A 370 4.20 -12.67 16.32
C ALA A 370 5.65 -13.06 15.94
N TYR A 371 6.44 -12.12 15.40
CA TYR A 371 7.86 -12.33 15.13
C TYR A 371 8.67 -12.58 16.39
N LEU A 372 8.56 -11.69 17.38
CA LEU A 372 9.31 -11.76 18.65
C LEU A 372 8.96 -13.01 19.46
N ASP A 373 7.73 -13.51 19.29
CA ASP A 373 7.26 -14.78 19.86
C ASP A 373 7.77 -16.03 19.12
N GLY A 374 8.63 -15.88 18.12
CA GLY A 374 9.24 -17.00 17.38
C GLY A 374 8.30 -17.69 16.39
N ARG A 375 7.19 -17.05 15.99
CA ARG A 375 6.24 -17.66 15.03
C ARG A 375 6.78 -17.68 13.59
N SER A 376 7.80 -16.88 13.28
CA SER A 376 8.49 -16.87 11.99
C SER A 376 9.96 -16.51 12.19
N GLU A 377 10.85 -17.07 11.37
CA GLU A 377 12.28 -16.75 11.39
C GLU A 377 12.59 -15.32 10.92
N ASP A 378 11.77 -14.82 10.00
CA ASP A 378 11.73 -13.43 9.57
C ASP A 378 10.35 -13.10 8.95
N ILE A 379 10.04 -11.82 8.88
CA ILE A 379 8.86 -11.29 8.19
C ILE A 379 9.32 -10.13 7.32
N LEU A 380 9.05 -10.21 6.03
CA LEU A 380 9.43 -9.17 5.08
C LEU A 380 8.34 -8.10 5.03
N LEU A 381 8.67 -6.87 5.39
CA LEU A 381 7.80 -5.72 5.16
C LEU A 381 8.07 -5.23 3.74
N GLN A 382 7.21 -5.63 2.81
CA GLN A 382 7.31 -5.26 1.40
C GLN A 382 6.68 -3.88 1.19
N PRO A 383 7.46 -2.81 0.95
CA PRO A 383 6.88 -1.53 0.60
C PRO A 383 6.26 -1.60 -0.80
N VAL A 384 5.15 -0.90 -1.00
CA VAL A 384 4.42 -0.86 -2.27
C VAL A 384 4.08 0.59 -2.61
N SER A 385 4.74 1.14 -3.62
CA SER A 385 4.34 2.45 -4.15
C SER A 385 3.25 2.29 -5.19
N ILE A 386 2.19 3.09 -5.07
CA ILE A 386 1.09 3.17 -6.02
C ILE A 386 0.97 4.62 -6.48
N SER A 387 1.06 4.82 -7.79
CA SER A 387 0.96 6.14 -8.43
C SER A 387 0.00 6.10 -9.61
N PHE A 388 -0.68 7.21 -9.85
CA PHE A 388 -1.67 7.37 -10.90
C PHE A 388 -1.36 8.60 -11.72
N ASP A 389 -1.59 8.54 -13.03
CA ASP A 389 -1.51 9.75 -13.86
C ASP A 389 -2.61 10.76 -13.47
N GLN A 390 -3.84 10.29 -13.24
CA GLN A 390 -4.95 11.10 -12.74
C GLN A 390 -5.82 10.33 -11.75
N LEU A 391 -6.56 11.06 -10.92
CA LEU A 391 -7.53 10.52 -9.96
C LEU A 391 -8.91 11.16 -10.17
N HIS A 392 -9.95 10.40 -9.87
CA HIS A 392 -11.34 10.87 -9.96
C HIS A 392 -11.73 11.75 -8.76
N GLU A 393 -11.11 11.51 -7.61
CA GLU A 393 -11.50 12.03 -6.30
C GLU A 393 -11.00 13.44 -5.99
N THR A 394 -10.22 14.06 -6.88
CA THR A 394 -9.49 15.32 -6.58
C THR A 394 -10.41 16.48 -6.21
N ALA A 395 -11.61 16.56 -6.81
CA ALA A 395 -12.61 17.56 -6.46
C ALA A 395 -13.16 17.38 -5.03
N GLU A 396 -13.36 16.12 -4.58
CA GLU A 396 -13.76 15.81 -3.21
C GLU A 396 -12.67 16.23 -2.23
N TYR A 397 -11.41 15.97 -2.57
CA TYR A 397 -10.25 16.32 -1.74
C TYR A 397 -10.07 17.84 -1.64
N ALA A 398 -10.25 18.57 -2.74
CA ALA A 398 -10.24 20.02 -2.74
C ALA A 398 -11.36 20.62 -1.88
N ALA A 399 -12.57 20.05 -1.91
CA ALA A 399 -13.67 20.50 -1.06
C ALA A 399 -13.38 20.28 0.43
N TYR A 400 -12.80 19.13 0.78
CA TYR A 400 -12.40 18.83 2.16
C TYR A 400 -11.31 19.79 2.66
N ALA A 401 -10.30 20.08 1.83
CA ALA A 401 -9.22 20.99 2.18
C ALA A 401 -9.72 22.42 2.55
N ARG A 402 -10.84 22.84 1.95
CA ARG A 402 -11.55 24.10 2.24
C ARG A 402 -12.45 24.05 3.48
N GLY A 403 -12.48 22.95 4.22
CA GLY A 403 -13.30 22.76 5.41
C GLY A 403 -14.62 22.00 5.19
N GLY A 404 -14.80 21.37 4.02
CA GLY A 404 -15.95 20.50 3.77
C GLY A 404 -15.92 19.22 4.62
N GLU A 405 -17.10 18.67 4.95
CA GLU A 405 -17.21 17.42 5.71
C GLU A 405 -16.99 16.18 4.85
N LYS A 406 -16.58 15.07 5.48
CA LYS A 406 -16.44 13.79 4.80
C LYS A 406 -17.82 13.22 4.46
N THR A 407 -18.08 12.97 3.18
CA THR A 407 -19.30 12.29 2.74
C THR A 407 -19.27 10.80 3.10
N PRO A 408 -20.36 10.23 3.65
CA PRO A 408 -20.46 8.79 3.87
C PRO A 408 -20.46 8.02 2.54
N GLU A 409 -19.53 7.10 2.37
CA GLU A 409 -19.42 6.24 1.18
C GLU A 409 -20.33 5.00 1.36
N GLY A 410 -21.16 4.69 0.36
CA GLY A 410 -22.07 3.54 0.35
C GLY A 410 -22.19 2.87 -1.02
N VAL A 411 -23.13 1.93 -1.17
CA VAL A 411 -23.28 1.10 -2.38
C VAL A 411 -23.62 1.92 -3.63
N GLY A 412 -24.55 2.87 -3.51
CA GLY A 412 -24.93 3.76 -4.61
C GLY A 412 -23.78 4.67 -5.05
N TRP A 413 -22.95 5.10 -4.10
CA TRP A 413 -21.73 5.84 -4.39
C TRP A 413 -20.72 4.98 -5.16
N LEU A 414 -20.47 3.73 -4.74
CA LEU A 414 -19.54 2.83 -5.44
C LEU A 414 -20.00 2.52 -6.88
N TYR A 415 -21.30 2.30 -7.07
CA TYR A 415 -21.86 2.08 -8.41
C TYR A 415 -21.63 3.30 -9.32
N ASN A 416 -21.94 4.50 -8.82
CA ASN A 416 -21.73 5.74 -9.55
C ASN A 416 -20.24 5.99 -9.83
N PHE A 417 -19.37 5.67 -8.87
CA PHE A 417 -17.92 5.73 -9.04
C PHE A 417 -17.47 4.81 -10.19
N ILE A 418 -17.83 3.51 -10.16
CA ILE A 418 -17.46 2.56 -11.22
C ILE A 418 -18.01 2.99 -12.58
N ARG A 419 -19.23 3.52 -12.63
CA ARG A 419 -19.80 4.05 -13.87
C ARG A 419 -18.99 5.22 -14.41
N ALA A 420 -18.65 6.18 -13.55
CA ALA A 420 -17.89 7.36 -13.92
C ALA A 420 -16.43 7.03 -14.33
N GLN A 421 -15.86 5.94 -13.83
CA GLN A 421 -14.53 5.48 -14.24
C GLN A 421 -14.47 5.21 -15.75
N GLY A 422 -15.52 4.65 -16.37
CA GLY A 422 -15.52 4.35 -17.81
C GLY A 422 -15.76 5.54 -18.73
N GLU A 423 -16.10 6.72 -18.19
CA GLU A 423 -16.45 7.92 -18.97
C GLU A 423 -15.23 8.82 -19.22
N ARG A 424 -14.07 8.52 -18.63
CA ARG A 424 -12.83 9.31 -18.72
C ARG A 424 -11.60 8.43 -18.87
N ASN A 425 -10.54 8.97 -19.47
CA ASN A 425 -9.22 8.35 -19.51
C ASN A 425 -8.33 9.00 -18.45
N TYR A 426 -8.03 8.27 -17.38
CA TYR A 426 -7.22 8.71 -16.24
C TYR A 426 -5.72 8.39 -16.40
N GLY A 427 -5.32 7.87 -17.56
CA GLY A 427 -3.94 7.46 -17.84
C GLY A 427 -3.60 6.09 -17.26
N LYS A 428 -2.36 5.90 -16.81
CA LYS A 428 -1.84 4.60 -16.36
C LYS A 428 -1.69 4.54 -14.84
N ILE A 429 -1.73 3.32 -14.31
CA ILE A 429 -1.40 2.99 -12.92
C ILE A 429 0.02 2.46 -12.88
N TYR A 430 0.85 2.98 -11.96
CA TYR A 430 2.23 2.54 -11.75
C TYR A 430 2.34 1.91 -10.37
N VAL A 431 2.86 0.69 -10.32
CA VAL A 431 3.11 -0.04 -9.07
C VAL A 431 4.58 -0.42 -8.99
N ARG A 432 5.20 -0.13 -7.84
CA ARG A 432 6.60 -0.46 -7.55
C ARG A 432 6.71 -1.25 -6.25
N PHE A 433 7.60 -2.23 -6.24
CA PHE A 433 7.89 -3.13 -5.12
C PHE A 433 9.38 -2.99 -4.73
N PRO A 434 9.79 -1.85 -4.15
CA PRO A 434 11.17 -1.66 -3.69
C PRO A 434 11.59 -2.77 -2.71
N GLU A 435 12.89 -2.91 -2.47
CA GLU A 435 13.44 -3.96 -1.61
C GLU A 435 12.72 -4.03 -0.24
N ALA A 436 12.35 -5.24 0.16
CA ALA A 436 11.65 -5.48 1.42
C ALA A 436 12.51 -5.17 2.64
N VAL A 437 11.88 -4.65 3.69
CA VAL A 437 12.52 -4.39 4.98
C VAL A 437 12.39 -5.65 5.85
N SER A 438 13.52 -6.24 6.23
CA SER A 438 13.56 -7.39 7.14
C SER A 438 13.19 -6.96 8.56
N MET A 439 12.17 -7.60 9.14
CA MET A 439 11.78 -7.35 10.53
C MET A 439 12.88 -7.81 11.49
N ARG A 440 13.58 -8.91 11.17
CA ARG A 440 14.73 -9.40 11.93
C ARG A 440 15.86 -8.38 12.04
N HIS A 441 16.12 -7.60 10.99
CA HIS A 441 17.16 -6.58 11.01
C HIS A 441 16.91 -5.50 12.09
N TYR A 442 15.64 -5.09 12.27
CA TYR A 442 15.28 -4.03 13.21
C TYR A 442 14.94 -4.54 14.61
N LEU A 443 14.36 -5.75 14.72
CA LEU A 443 13.91 -6.29 16.00
C LEU A 443 14.91 -7.27 16.65
N GLY A 444 15.96 -7.68 15.94
CA GLY A 444 16.92 -8.67 16.42
C GLY A 444 16.37 -10.09 16.38
N ALA A 445 17.01 -11.03 17.08
CA ALA A 445 16.55 -12.43 17.11
C ALA A 445 15.22 -12.58 17.86
N PRO A 446 14.36 -13.55 17.48
CA PRO A 446 13.18 -13.91 18.27
C PRO A 446 13.55 -14.25 19.71
N HIS A 447 12.66 -13.93 20.66
CA HIS A 447 12.91 -14.04 22.10
C HIS A 447 14.15 -13.29 22.62
N GLY A 448 14.64 -12.31 21.87
CA GLY A 448 15.75 -11.45 22.30
C GLY A 448 15.35 -10.39 23.34
N PRO A 449 16.31 -9.58 23.83
CA PRO A 449 16.08 -8.57 24.88
C PRO A 449 15.00 -7.53 24.52
N LEU A 450 14.83 -7.24 23.23
CA LEU A 450 13.82 -6.28 22.74
C LEU A 450 12.38 -6.74 23.00
N ALA A 451 12.16 -8.04 23.24
CA ALA A 451 10.84 -8.57 23.62
C ALA A 451 10.43 -8.15 25.04
N GLU A 452 11.40 -7.85 25.91
CA GLU A 452 11.21 -7.50 27.32
C GLU A 452 11.20 -5.99 27.58
N ASP A 453 11.61 -5.18 26.59
CA ASP A 453 11.65 -3.71 26.67
C ASP A 453 10.60 -3.07 25.73
N PRO A 454 9.44 -2.64 26.26
CA PRO A 454 8.39 -2.02 25.46
C PRO A 454 8.79 -0.71 24.76
N ASP A 455 9.67 0.08 25.36
CA ASP A 455 10.07 1.39 24.83
C ASP A 455 11.09 1.22 23.71
N ALA A 456 12.08 0.35 23.89
CA ALA A 456 13.02 -0.01 22.82
C ALA A 456 12.31 -0.65 21.63
N LYS A 457 11.34 -1.54 21.89
CA LYS A 457 10.48 -2.13 20.86
C LYS A 457 9.68 -1.07 20.11
N ARG A 458 9.07 -0.13 20.81
CA ARG A 458 8.31 0.98 20.19
C ARG A 458 9.20 1.81 19.28
N LEU A 459 10.42 2.14 19.72
CA LEU A 459 11.39 2.88 18.92
C LEU A 459 11.82 2.09 17.67
N ALA A 460 12.10 0.80 17.81
CA ALA A 460 12.46 -0.06 16.69
C ALA A 460 11.32 -0.18 15.66
N LEU A 461 10.08 -0.35 16.14
CA LEU A 461 8.87 -0.33 15.30
C LEU A 461 8.72 0.99 14.54
N GLN A 462 8.96 2.12 15.20
CA GLN A 462 8.94 3.43 14.56
C GLN A 462 9.99 3.49 13.45
N LYS A 463 11.27 3.23 13.75
CA LYS A 463 12.37 3.25 12.77
C LYS A 463 12.08 2.35 11.56
N MET A 464 11.63 1.13 11.80
CA MET A 464 11.26 0.18 10.76
C MET A 464 10.08 0.67 9.90
N SER A 465 9.04 1.24 10.52
CA SER A 465 7.89 1.81 9.77
C SER A 465 8.28 3.04 8.94
N PHE A 466 9.20 3.86 9.45
CA PHE A 466 9.75 5.01 8.76
C PHE A 466 10.60 4.57 7.56
N GLU A 467 11.40 3.52 7.70
CA GLU A 467 12.16 2.94 6.59
C GLU A 467 11.23 2.46 5.45
N VAL A 468 10.16 1.72 5.79
CA VAL A 468 9.17 1.27 4.78
C VAL A 468 8.56 2.47 4.06
N ALA A 469 8.11 3.48 4.82
CA ALA A 469 7.58 4.72 4.29
C ALA A 469 8.58 5.43 3.36
N TRP A 470 9.84 5.55 3.78
CA TRP A 470 10.90 6.14 3.00
C TRP A 470 11.13 5.41 1.67
N ARG A 471 11.21 4.07 1.68
CA ARG A 471 11.35 3.25 0.45
C ARG A 471 10.16 3.40 -0.49
N ILE A 472 8.94 3.54 0.02
CA ILE A 472 7.75 3.84 -0.81
C ILE A 472 7.95 5.16 -1.56
N LEU A 473 8.38 6.22 -0.86
CA LEU A 473 8.59 7.53 -1.47
C LEU A 473 9.69 7.50 -2.52
N GLN A 474 10.85 6.91 -2.20
CA GLN A 474 11.97 6.80 -3.14
C GLN A 474 11.61 6.02 -4.41
N ALA A 475 10.75 5.01 -4.29
CA ALA A 475 10.27 4.24 -5.43
C ALA A 475 9.08 4.89 -6.17
N THR A 476 8.51 6.00 -5.68
CA THR A 476 7.31 6.63 -6.26
C THR A 476 7.67 7.35 -7.56
N PRO A 477 7.15 6.91 -8.72
CA PRO A 477 7.44 7.56 -9.99
C PRO A 477 6.84 8.96 -10.07
N VAL A 478 7.64 9.93 -10.52
CA VAL A 478 7.18 11.28 -10.87
C VAL A 478 6.33 11.21 -12.15
N THR A 479 5.14 11.80 -12.12
CA THR A 479 4.19 11.78 -13.24
C THR A 479 4.15 13.08 -14.03
N ALA A 480 3.70 13.02 -15.29
CA ALA A 480 3.51 14.23 -16.10
C ALA A 480 2.52 15.21 -15.44
N THR A 481 1.42 14.69 -14.92
CA THR A 481 0.40 15.49 -14.23
C THR A 481 0.98 16.25 -13.04
N GLY A 482 1.78 15.59 -12.20
CA GLY A 482 2.43 16.22 -11.06
C GLY A 482 3.37 17.36 -11.47
N LEU A 483 4.19 17.14 -12.50
CA LEU A 483 5.14 18.15 -13.01
C LEU A 483 4.43 19.35 -13.67
N VAL A 484 3.41 19.10 -14.50
CA VAL A 484 2.65 20.16 -15.17
C VAL A 484 1.89 21.00 -14.14
N CYS A 485 1.23 20.35 -13.15
CA CYS A 485 0.58 21.06 -12.07
C CYS A 485 1.57 21.87 -11.24
N ALA A 486 2.74 21.30 -10.91
CA ALA A 486 3.78 22.03 -10.18
C ALA A 486 4.22 23.30 -10.90
N LEU A 487 4.49 23.21 -12.21
CA LEU A 487 4.86 24.36 -13.04
C LEU A 487 3.74 25.41 -13.07
N LEU A 488 2.51 25.03 -13.45
CA LEU A 488 1.42 25.99 -13.62
C LEU A 488 0.97 26.65 -12.31
N LEU A 489 1.20 26.04 -11.15
CA LEU A 489 0.93 26.68 -9.86
C LEU A 489 1.89 27.85 -9.58
N THR A 490 3.14 27.79 -10.07
CA THR A 490 4.12 28.88 -9.90
C THR A 490 3.79 30.13 -10.72
N THR A 491 2.98 30.00 -11.77
CA THR A 491 2.68 31.11 -12.70
C THR A 491 1.67 32.11 -12.13
N ARG A 492 1.12 31.85 -10.93
CA ARG A 492 0.15 32.70 -10.24
C ARG A 492 -1.08 33.02 -11.10
N GLY A 493 -1.58 32.02 -11.82
CA GLY A 493 -2.74 32.14 -12.71
C GLY A 493 -2.43 32.70 -14.10
N ALA A 494 -1.18 33.08 -14.39
CA ALA A 494 -0.75 33.38 -15.75
C ALA A 494 -0.76 32.11 -16.61
N ALA A 495 -1.22 32.24 -17.85
CA ALA A 495 -1.25 31.13 -18.79
C ALA A 495 0.10 31.02 -19.53
N LEU A 496 0.52 29.79 -19.83
CA LEU A 496 1.71 29.50 -20.62
C LEU A 496 1.33 28.88 -21.97
N THR A 497 2.13 29.18 -23.00
CA THR A 497 2.03 28.51 -24.30
C THR A 497 2.60 27.09 -24.24
N LEU A 498 2.34 26.28 -25.27
CA LEU A 498 2.87 24.91 -25.34
C LEU A 498 4.40 24.89 -25.35
N GLY A 499 5.02 25.80 -26.10
CA GLY A 499 6.48 25.92 -26.17
C GLY A 499 7.08 26.29 -24.82
N GLN A 500 6.46 27.25 -24.11
CA GLN A 500 6.88 27.67 -22.77
C GLN A 500 6.81 26.53 -21.76
N LEU A 501 5.71 25.78 -21.76
CA LEU A 501 5.55 24.59 -20.92
C LEU A 501 6.65 23.57 -21.21
N HIS A 502 6.85 23.25 -22.48
CA HIS A 502 7.84 22.28 -22.90
C HIS A 502 9.26 22.68 -22.49
N HIS A 503 9.71 23.91 -22.81
CA HIS A 503 11.04 24.39 -22.48
C HIS A 503 11.28 24.48 -20.97
N THR A 504 10.27 24.86 -20.18
CA THR A 504 10.42 25.00 -18.73
C THR A 504 10.49 23.64 -18.03
N LEU A 505 9.76 22.64 -18.51
CA LEU A 505 9.77 21.28 -17.96
C LEU A 505 11.10 20.54 -18.19
N GLN A 506 11.90 20.93 -19.19
CA GLN A 506 13.13 20.20 -19.52
C GLN A 506 14.14 20.20 -18.37
N ASP A 507 14.34 21.33 -17.69
CA ASP A 507 15.26 21.41 -16.55
C ASP A 507 14.85 20.43 -15.44
N SER A 508 13.54 20.34 -15.16
CA SER A 508 13.01 19.40 -14.17
C SER A 508 13.26 17.95 -14.57
N LEU A 509 13.10 17.60 -15.86
CA LEU A 509 13.37 16.25 -16.35
C LEU A 509 14.86 15.90 -16.30
N ASP A 510 15.74 16.85 -16.68
CA ASP A 510 17.20 16.68 -16.60
C ASP A 510 17.66 16.46 -15.16
N TYR A 511 17.11 17.21 -14.21
CA TYR A 511 17.38 17.03 -12.80
C TYR A 511 16.93 15.65 -12.29
N LEU A 512 15.71 15.21 -12.65
CA LEU A 512 15.20 13.89 -12.25
C LEU A 512 16.06 12.76 -12.80
N GLU A 513 16.49 12.86 -14.05
CA GLU A 513 17.39 11.90 -14.69
C GLU A 513 18.75 11.86 -14.01
N ARG A 514 19.32 13.02 -13.68
CA ARG A 514 20.61 13.15 -12.96
C ARG A 514 20.56 12.58 -11.54
N LYS A 515 19.45 12.78 -10.82
CA LYS A 515 19.21 12.19 -9.48
C LYS A 515 18.82 10.71 -9.54
N HIS A 516 18.63 10.13 -10.73
CA HIS A 516 18.06 8.78 -10.91
C HIS A 516 16.70 8.59 -10.23
N ASN A 517 15.90 9.66 -10.16
CA ASN A 517 14.55 9.59 -9.63
C ASN A 517 13.63 8.81 -10.59
N PRO A 518 12.80 7.87 -10.10
CA PRO A 518 11.88 7.14 -10.97
C PRO A 518 10.91 8.09 -11.68
N MET A 519 10.77 7.91 -13.00
CA MET A 519 9.83 8.66 -13.83
C MET A 519 8.81 7.72 -14.45
N SER A 520 7.56 8.16 -14.49
CA SER A 520 6.51 7.44 -15.21
C SER A 520 6.70 7.53 -16.73
N THR A 521 6.06 6.64 -17.48
CA THR A 521 6.03 6.74 -18.95
C THR A 521 5.37 8.04 -19.40
N SER A 522 4.39 8.57 -18.64
CA SER A 522 3.80 9.89 -18.90
C SER A 522 4.81 11.03 -18.73
N ALA A 523 5.64 11.03 -17.68
CA ALA A 523 6.65 12.05 -17.45
C ALA A 523 7.74 12.02 -18.53
N LEU A 524 8.20 10.84 -18.96
CA LEU A 524 9.16 10.70 -20.04
C LEU A 524 8.67 11.32 -21.36
N ARG A 525 7.36 11.29 -21.62
CA ARG A 525 6.78 11.91 -22.83
C ARG A 525 6.88 13.44 -22.83
N LEU A 526 7.08 14.09 -21.68
CA LEU A 526 7.25 15.56 -21.60
C LEU A 526 8.54 16.07 -22.28
N ARG A 527 9.44 15.15 -22.68
CA ARG A 527 10.60 15.43 -23.55
C ARG A 527 10.23 15.90 -24.96
N THR A 528 8.96 15.80 -25.37
CA THR A 528 8.48 16.32 -26.66
C THR A 528 7.29 17.26 -26.48
N GLN A 529 7.14 18.22 -27.40
CA GLN A 529 5.97 19.12 -27.39
C GLN A 529 4.65 18.37 -27.50
N ASP A 530 4.60 17.27 -28.27
CA ASP A 530 3.38 16.45 -28.40
C ASP A 530 3.02 15.75 -27.10
N GLY A 531 4.01 15.26 -26.34
CA GLY A 531 3.77 14.69 -25.03
C GLY A 531 3.30 15.72 -24.01
N VAL A 532 3.88 16.94 -24.03
CA VAL A 532 3.39 18.05 -23.21
C VAL A 532 1.95 18.40 -23.57
N ARG A 533 1.62 18.51 -24.87
CA ARG A 533 0.26 18.79 -25.36
C ARG A 533 -0.72 17.74 -24.86
N ALA A 534 -0.37 16.46 -25.01
CA ALA A 534 -1.20 15.36 -24.53
C ALA A 534 -1.46 15.44 -23.02
N ALA A 535 -0.44 15.80 -22.21
CA ALA A 535 -0.58 15.94 -20.77
C ALA A 535 -1.53 17.09 -20.39
N VAL A 536 -1.36 18.28 -20.97
CA VAL A 536 -2.22 19.43 -20.66
C VAL A 536 -3.63 19.29 -21.20
N ASP A 537 -3.82 18.70 -22.39
CA ASP A 537 -5.15 18.46 -22.96
C ASP A 537 -5.93 17.41 -22.14
N ALA A 538 -5.25 16.37 -21.65
CA ALA A 538 -5.87 15.36 -20.79
C ALA A 538 -6.39 15.97 -19.47
N LEU A 539 -5.67 16.93 -18.90
CA LEU A 539 -6.07 17.65 -17.68
C LEU A 539 -7.06 18.79 -17.94
N SER A 540 -7.10 19.31 -19.17
CA SER A 540 -8.04 20.37 -19.55
C SER A 540 -9.48 19.88 -19.71
N ASN A 541 -9.64 18.62 -20.14
CA ASN A 541 -10.95 17.98 -20.26
C ASN A 541 -11.48 17.39 -18.93
N GLY A 542 -10.69 17.48 -17.85
CA GLY A 542 -10.93 16.80 -16.59
C GLY A 542 -10.87 17.65 -15.32
N HIS A 543 -10.39 18.90 -15.40
CA HIS A 543 -9.84 19.71 -14.29
C HIS A 543 -8.53 19.07 -13.74
N PRO A 544 -7.53 19.84 -13.26
CA PRO A 544 -7.59 21.24 -12.80
C PRO A 544 -7.03 22.30 -13.77
N ILE A 545 -6.64 21.92 -14.99
CA ILE A 545 -6.06 22.86 -15.96
C ILE A 545 -7.16 23.50 -16.79
N THR A 546 -7.07 24.81 -17.00
CA THR A 546 -7.92 25.56 -17.93
C THR A 546 -7.13 25.87 -19.20
N ARG A 547 -7.63 25.38 -20.33
CA ARG A 547 -7.17 25.78 -21.67
C ARG A 547 -7.93 27.03 -22.12
N VAL A 548 -7.21 28.01 -22.62
CA VAL A 548 -7.76 29.23 -23.22
C VAL A 548 -7.44 29.21 -24.71
N ASP A 549 -8.49 29.16 -25.52
CA ASP A 549 -8.44 29.17 -26.98
C ASP A 549 -8.88 30.53 -27.56
N GLY A 550 -8.86 30.65 -28.89
CA GLY A 550 -9.34 31.85 -29.61
C GLY A 550 -8.31 32.97 -29.78
N GLY A 551 -7.10 32.79 -29.24
CA GLY A 551 -5.94 33.65 -29.49
C GLY A 551 -5.10 33.21 -30.69
N ARG A 552 -3.86 33.73 -30.79
CA ARG A 552 -2.88 33.33 -31.83
C ARG A 552 -2.45 31.87 -31.68
N GLU A 553 -2.37 31.39 -30.44
CA GLU A 553 -2.13 30.00 -30.07
C GLU A 553 -2.84 29.68 -28.75
N PRO A 554 -3.16 28.41 -28.46
CA PRO A 554 -3.72 28.00 -27.18
C PRO A 554 -2.74 28.22 -26.01
N VAL A 555 -3.28 28.56 -24.85
CA VAL A 555 -2.52 28.70 -23.60
C VAL A 555 -3.20 27.98 -22.44
N TRP A 556 -2.42 27.54 -21.46
CA TRP A 556 -2.92 26.76 -20.32
C TRP A 556 -2.58 27.43 -19.00
N ARG A 557 -3.53 27.44 -18.05
CA ARG A 557 -3.36 27.97 -16.69
C ARG A 557 -4.10 27.10 -15.68
N ILE A 558 -3.84 27.33 -14.39
CA ILE A 558 -4.69 26.84 -13.30
C ILE A 558 -5.52 28.02 -12.78
N ALA A 559 -6.84 27.87 -12.78
CA ALA A 559 -7.75 28.88 -12.21
C ALA A 559 -7.73 28.81 -10.66
N PRO A 560 -7.99 29.93 -9.94
CA PRO A 560 -7.96 29.97 -8.48
C PRO A 560 -8.77 28.87 -7.77
N GLU A 561 -9.95 28.56 -8.28
CA GLU A 561 -10.86 27.53 -7.76
C GLU A 561 -10.31 26.10 -7.88
N GLU A 562 -9.40 25.87 -8.82
CA GLU A 562 -8.77 24.58 -9.13
C GLU A 562 -7.42 24.37 -8.45
N GLN A 563 -6.87 25.42 -7.80
CA GLN A 563 -5.53 25.37 -7.21
C GLN A 563 -5.38 24.23 -6.19
N HIS A 564 -6.40 23.96 -5.38
CA HIS A 564 -6.39 22.86 -4.41
C HIS A 564 -6.34 21.47 -5.08
N ALA A 565 -7.04 21.29 -6.20
CA ALA A 565 -7.03 20.03 -6.95
C ALA A 565 -5.69 19.84 -7.67
N ALA A 566 -5.10 20.90 -8.22
CA ALA A 566 -3.75 20.88 -8.78
C ALA A 566 -2.68 20.64 -7.70
N ALA A 567 -2.84 21.22 -6.51
CA ALA A 567 -1.95 21.03 -5.37
C ALA A 567 -1.80 19.55 -5.01
N PHE A 568 -2.92 18.81 -5.05
CA PHE A 568 -2.91 17.37 -4.80
C PHE A 568 -1.91 16.63 -5.72
N TYR A 569 -1.93 16.94 -7.02
CA TYR A 569 -1.00 16.34 -7.98
C TYR A 569 0.43 16.83 -7.81
N ARG A 570 0.65 18.13 -7.61
CA ARG A 570 1.99 18.67 -7.32
C ARG A 570 2.59 18.04 -6.06
N ASN A 571 1.79 17.78 -5.03
CA ASN A 571 2.25 17.18 -3.78
C ASN A 571 2.73 15.73 -3.95
N SER A 572 2.33 15.04 -5.03
CA SER A 572 2.84 13.70 -5.36
C SER A 572 4.27 13.69 -5.90
N VAL A 573 4.84 14.85 -6.25
CA VAL A 573 6.20 14.97 -6.80
C VAL A 573 7.17 15.73 -5.90
N ILE A 574 6.70 16.30 -4.77
CA ILE A 574 7.54 17.09 -3.87
C ILE A 574 8.76 16.30 -3.39
N HIS A 575 8.59 15.00 -3.10
CA HIS A 575 9.69 14.16 -2.59
C HIS A 575 10.92 14.18 -3.51
N ALA A 576 10.71 14.27 -4.82
CA ALA A 576 11.80 14.29 -5.80
C ALA A 576 12.56 15.63 -5.83
N PHE A 577 11.94 16.72 -5.39
CA PHE A 577 12.50 18.08 -5.44
C PHE A 577 12.69 18.72 -4.05
N LEU A 578 12.46 17.96 -2.97
CA LEU A 578 12.47 18.48 -1.61
C LEU A 578 13.85 18.99 -1.19
N GLU A 579 14.90 18.19 -1.43
CA GLU A 579 16.27 18.53 -1.07
C GLU A 579 16.78 19.74 -1.83
N THR A 580 16.64 19.76 -3.18
CA THR A 580 16.98 20.92 -4.01
C THR A 580 16.24 22.19 -3.56
N SER A 581 14.96 22.07 -3.18
CA SER A 581 14.18 23.20 -2.68
C SER A 581 14.71 23.75 -1.35
N ILE A 582 15.21 22.88 -0.46
CA ILE A 582 15.86 23.29 0.79
C ILE A 582 17.21 23.95 0.50
N VAL A 583 17.99 23.40 -0.43
CA VAL A 583 19.27 23.98 -0.87
C VAL A 583 19.07 25.41 -1.38
N GLU A 584 18.07 25.64 -2.21
CA GLU A 584 17.75 26.97 -2.75
C GLU A 584 17.48 28.00 -1.64
N LEU A 585 16.71 27.61 -0.61
CA LEU A 585 16.41 28.48 0.53
C LEU A 585 17.62 28.67 1.46
N ALA A 586 18.41 27.63 1.67
CA ALA A 586 19.63 27.73 2.44
C ALA A 586 20.66 28.66 1.77
N LEU A 587 20.76 28.64 0.43
CA LEU A 587 21.58 29.58 -0.35
C LEU A 587 21.04 31.01 -0.23
N ALA A 588 19.74 31.22 -0.43
CA ALA A 588 19.11 32.54 -0.30
C ALA A 588 19.30 33.15 1.09
N HIS A 589 19.24 32.32 2.14
CA HIS A 589 19.54 32.72 3.50
C HIS A 589 21.03 33.09 3.69
N ALA A 590 21.93 32.20 3.27
CA ALA A 590 23.38 32.39 3.40
C ALA A 590 23.90 33.64 2.67
N ARG A 591 23.19 34.08 1.61
CA ARG A 591 23.47 35.33 0.89
C ARG A 591 23.56 36.55 1.79
N HIS A 592 22.68 36.64 2.80
CA HIS A 592 22.57 37.79 3.69
C HIS A 592 23.10 37.50 5.10
N ALA A 593 23.62 36.30 5.34
CA ALA A 593 24.17 35.94 6.63
C ALA A 593 25.46 36.71 6.92
N ASP A 594 25.55 37.24 8.15
CA ASP A 594 26.77 37.81 8.70
C ASP A 594 27.70 36.68 9.20
N GLY A 595 29.00 36.83 9.01
CA GLY A 595 30.00 35.87 9.50
C GLY A 595 30.19 34.66 8.58
N ASP A 596 30.20 33.45 9.16
CA ASP A 596 30.45 32.21 8.42
C ASP A 596 29.20 31.77 7.63
N ARG A 597 29.18 32.13 6.34
CA ARG A 597 28.09 31.80 5.42
C ARG A 597 27.93 30.30 5.16
N MET A 598 29.02 29.54 5.23
CA MET A 598 28.95 28.09 5.06
C MET A 598 28.25 27.46 6.27
N ALA A 599 28.59 27.92 7.48
CA ALA A 599 27.87 27.52 8.69
C ALA A 599 26.39 27.94 8.62
N ALA A 600 26.09 29.16 8.16
CA ALA A 600 24.71 29.65 7.98
C ALA A 600 23.91 28.80 6.97
N PHE A 601 24.51 28.44 5.84
CA PHE A 601 23.91 27.54 4.84
C PHE A 601 23.49 26.21 5.47
N TRP A 602 24.43 25.52 6.16
CA TRP A 602 24.14 24.22 6.78
C TRP A 602 23.16 24.34 7.96
N ALA A 603 23.26 25.40 8.76
CA ALA A 603 22.32 25.65 9.85
C ALA A 603 20.91 25.84 9.31
N GLN A 604 20.74 26.62 8.24
CA GLN A 604 19.44 26.85 7.62
C GLN A 604 18.89 25.59 6.96
N ALA A 605 19.71 24.80 6.26
CA ALA A 605 19.27 23.53 5.68
C ALA A 605 18.73 22.57 6.76
N MET A 606 19.43 22.46 7.89
CA MET A 606 18.98 21.64 9.02
C MET A 606 17.76 22.22 9.73
N ARG A 607 17.63 23.54 9.83
CA ARG A 607 16.47 24.21 10.40
C ARG A 607 15.22 24.00 9.54
N LEU A 608 15.33 24.13 8.22
CA LEU A 608 14.25 23.85 7.27
C LEU A 608 13.80 22.38 7.36
N ARG A 609 14.75 21.44 7.38
CA ARG A 609 14.45 20.01 7.64
C ARG A 609 13.70 19.80 8.94
N HIS A 610 14.08 20.50 10.01
CA HIS A 610 13.43 20.39 11.31
C HIS A 610 11.98 20.90 11.28
N LEU A 611 11.72 22.05 10.67
CA LEU A 611 10.36 22.61 10.54
C LEU A 611 9.46 21.73 9.66
N LEU A 612 10.03 21.15 8.60
CA LEU A 612 9.31 20.37 7.61
C LEU A 612 9.09 18.89 7.98
N LYS A 613 9.64 18.41 9.11
CA LYS A 613 9.62 16.99 9.51
C LYS A 613 8.22 16.40 9.74
N PHE A 614 7.22 17.26 9.95
CA PHE A 614 5.81 16.84 10.10
C PHE A 614 5.09 16.76 8.75
N ASP A 615 5.59 17.45 7.73
CA ASP A 615 5.02 17.47 6.39
C ASP A 615 5.64 16.42 5.47
N PHE A 616 6.93 16.10 5.68
CA PHE A 616 7.73 15.25 4.80
C PHE A 616 8.63 14.28 5.56
N TYR A 617 9.00 13.22 4.86
CA TYR A 617 10.00 12.26 5.31
C TYR A 617 11.37 12.71 4.84
N PHE A 618 12.37 12.53 5.70
CA PHE A 618 13.76 12.80 5.41
C PHE A 618 14.59 11.58 5.74
N ALA A 619 15.70 11.42 5.02
CA ALA A 619 16.79 10.59 5.48
C ALA A 619 17.27 11.05 6.87
N ASP A 620 18.05 10.22 7.56
CA ASP A 620 18.71 10.65 8.78
C ASP A 620 19.62 11.86 8.54
N SER A 621 20.01 12.55 9.62
CA SER A 621 20.70 13.83 9.51
C SER A 621 22.06 13.75 8.79
N ALA A 622 22.75 12.61 8.83
CA ALA A 622 24.02 12.44 8.14
C ALA A 622 23.78 12.24 6.64
N THR A 623 22.95 11.26 6.29
CA THR A 623 22.56 10.96 4.90
C THR A 623 21.96 12.19 4.20
N PHE A 624 21.12 12.97 4.91
CA PHE A 624 20.55 14.21 4.36
C PHE A 624 21.62 15.25 4.00
N ARG A 625 22.67 15.39 4.83
CA ARG A 625 23.79 16.31 4.53
C ARG A 625 24.61 15.81 3.35
N ASP A 626 24.84 14.50 3.28
CA ASP A 626 25.56 13.88 2.17
C ASP A 626 24.82 14.07 0.85
N ASN A 627 23.49 13.89 0.83
CA ASN A 627 22.65 14.14 -0.35
C ASN A 627 22.73 15.59 -0.84
N ILE A 628 22.72 16.55 0.09
CA ILE A 628 22.90 17.98 -0.24
C ILE A 628 24.30 18.23 -0.80
N ALA A 629 25.34 17.68 -0.16
CA ALA A 629 26.72 17.87 -0.60
C ALA A 629 26.96 17.26 -2.00
N GLU A 630 26.40 16.08 -2.27
CA GLU A 630 26.46 15.43 -3.58
C GLU A 630 25.83 16.29 -4.67
N GLU A 631 24.67 16.89 -4.38
CA GLU A 631 23.99 17.79 -5.31
C GLU A 631 24.79 19.08 -5.54
N MET A 632 25.32 19.67 -4.47
CA MET A 632 26.10 20.90 -4.55
C MET A 632 27.42 20.68 -5.30
N ALA A 633 28.02 19.49 -5.20
CA ALA A 633 29.22 19.11 -5.93
C ALA A 633 29.03 19.08 -7.47
N TRP A 634 27.80 19.22 -7.96
CA TRP A 634 27.52 19.42 -9.38
C TRP A 634 27.92 20.80 -9.91
N HIS A 635 28.20 21.74 -9.00
CA HIS A 635 28.65 23.08 -9.28
C HIS A 635 30.12 23.23 -8.87
N ASP A 636 30.96 23.65 -9.82
CA ASP A 636 32.40 23.80 -9.58
C ASP A 636 32.66 24.79 -8.44
N ASN A 637 33.52 24.40 -7.50
CA ASN A 637 33.95 25.22 -6.35
C ASN A 637 32.78 25.86 -5.55
N TRP A 638 31.64 25.17 -5.45
CA TRP A 638 30.45 25.73 -4.79
C TRP A 638 30.72 26.22 -3.36
N GLU A 639 31.64 25.59 -2.62
CA GLU A 639 32.00 26.05 -1.27
C GLU A 639 32.62 27.45 -1.26
N ALA A 640 33.46 27.75 -2.26
CA ALA A 640 34.07 29.06 -2.42
C ALA A 640 33.01 30.11 -2.80
N HIS A 641 32.06 29.76 -3.66
CA HIS A 641 30.94 30.64 -4.03
C HIS A 641 30.07 30.96 -2.81
N VAL A 642 29.73 29.96 -1.98
CA VAL A 642 28.95 30.17 -0.74
C VAL A 642 29.71 31.02 0.27
N ALA A 643 31.02 30.77 0.46
CA ALA A 643 31.84 31.56 1.38
C ALA A 643 31.95 33.03 0.94
N ALA A 644 32.09 33.29 -0.36
CA ALA A 644 32.14 34.64 -0.92
C ALA A 644 30.85 35.42 -0.69
N GLY A 645 29.69 34.75 -0.80
CA GLY A 645 28.38 35.36 -0.58
C GLY A 645 27.97 36.34 -1.70
N GLY A 646 26.84 37.04 -1.50
CA GLY A 646 26.36 38.05 -2.44
C GLY A 646 26.22 37.52 -3.88
N ASP A 647 26.83 38.22 -4.83
CA ASP A 647 26.73 37.93 -6.27
C ASP A 647 27.20 36.51 -6.65
N GLU A 648 28.12 35.91 -5.89
CA GLU A 648 28.58 34.54 -6.14
C GLU A 648 27.50 33.49 -5.81
N ILE A 649 26.72 33.72 -4.76
CA ILE A 649 25.54 32.91 -4.45
C ILE A 649 24.45 33.15 -5.50
N ASP A 650 24.30 34.38 -5.99
CA ASP A 650 23.32 34.73 -7.03
C ASP A 650 23.65 34.01 -8.34
N ALA A 651 24.94 33.95 -8.71
CA ALA A 651 25.43 33.19 -9.86
C ALA A 651 25.18 31.68 -9.70
N LEU A 652 25.41 31.13 -8.50
CA LEU A 652 25.16 29.73 -8.17
C LEU A 652 23.66 29.38 -8.26
N LEU A 653 22.78 30.21 -7.67
CA LEU A 653 21.33 30.07 -7.77
C LEU A 653 20.86 30.20 -9.23
N PHE A 654 21.43 31.12 -10.02
CA PHE A 654 21.06 31.27 -11.42
C PHE A 654 21.55 30.09 -12.29
N ALA A 655 22.69 29.48 -11.95
CA ALA A 655 23.20 28.29 -12.63
C ALA A 655 22.39 27.03 -12.28
N LYS A 656 21.83 26.97 -11.07
CA LYS A 656 20.98 25.86 -10.62
C LYS A 656 19.66 25.80 -11.40
N ARG A 657 19.39 24.65 -12.01
CA ARG A 657 18.21 24.41 -12.83
C ARG A 657 17.67 23.00 -12.55
N PRO A 658 16.39 22.85 -12.18
CA PRO A 658 15.39 23.90 -11.95
C PRO A 658 15.56 24.59 -10.58
N LEU A 659 14.88 25.72 -10.40
CA LEU A 659 14.60 26.31 -9.08
C LEU A 659 13.15 25.97 -8.69
N MET A 660 12.98 25.16 -7.65
CA MET A 660 11.70 24.51 -7.29
C MET A 660 11.14 24.93 -5.93
N ALA A 661 11.87 25.69 -5.11
CA ALA A 661 11.45 26.03 -3.74
C ALA A 661 10.09 26.72 -3.69
N ASP A 662 9.83 27.64 -4.63
CA ASP A 662 8.53 28.32 -4.73
C ASP A 662 7.38 27.35 -5.02
N ALA A 663 7.61 26.39 -5.94
CA ALA A 663 6.65 25.39 -6.35
C ALA A 663 6.38 24.33 -5.27
N MET A 664 7.41 23.97 -4.50
CA MET A 664 7.36 22.84 -3.58
C MET A 664 7.05 23.26 -2.15
N LEU A 665 7.67 24.34 -1.64
CA LEU A 665 7.69 24.62 -0.19
C LEU A 665 6.85 25.81 0.25
N ARG A 666 6.60 26.80 -0.63
CA ARG A 666 5.90 28.04 -0.24
C ARG A 666 4.58 27.81 0.48
N VAL A 667 3.74 26.92 -0.06
CA VAL A 667 2.40 26.65 0.48
C VAL A 667 2.42 26.23 1.96
N PHE A 668 3.46 25.51 2.37
CA PHE A 668 3.63 25.03 3.75
C PHE A 668 4.04 26.18 4.66
N PHE A 669 5.03 26.96 4.26
CA PHE A 669 5.49 28.11 5.05
C PHE A 669 4.45 29.24 5.13
N GLU A 670 3.64 29.47 4.09
CA GLU A 670 2.50 30.39 4.16
C GLU A 670 1.43 29.87 5.15
N ALA A 671 1.15 28.56 5.15
CA ALA A 671 0.24 27.97 6.14
C ALA A 671 0.78 28.08 7.57
N TYR A 672 2.09 27.90 7.76
CA TYR A 672 2.75 28.09 9.05
C TYR A 672 2.69 29.56 9.50
N GLU A 673 2.91 30.51 8.58
CA GLU A 673 2.84 31.95 8.88
C GLU A 673 1.45 32.37 9.34
N ILE A 674 0.39 31.87 8.70
CA ILE A 674 -0.99 32.12 9.10
C ILE A 674 -1.24 31.63 10.52
N VAL A 675 -0.84 30.40 10.84
CA VAL A 675 -1.03 29.84 12.20
C VAL A 675 -0.20 30.59 13.23
N ALA A 676 1.05 30.93 12.90
CA ALA A 676 1.91 31.71 13.79
C ALA A 676 1.39 33.13 14.04
N ASP A 677 0.80 33.79 13.02
CA ASP A 677 0.21 35.12 13.15
C ASP A 677 -1.04 35.09 14.02
N VAL A 678 -1.90 34.08 13.89
CA VAL A 678 -3.03 33.85 14.80
C VAL A 678 -2.54 33.63 16.23
N LEU A 679 -1.49 32.82 16.41
CA LEU A 679 -0.96 32.51 17.73
C LEU A 679 -0.41 33.74 18.44
N ARG A 680 0.11 34.73 17.72
CA ARG A 680 0.65 35.97 18.32
C ARG A 680 -0.29 36.57 19.37
N ASP A 681 -1.59 36.62 19.05
CA ASP A 681 -2.61 37.27 19.87
C ASP A 681 -3.56 36.27 20.57
N ALA A 682 -3.38 34.96 20.33
CA ALA A 682 -4.21 33.91 20.93
C ALA A 682 -3.91 33.67 22.42
N PRO A 683 -4.88 33.20 23.23
CA PRO A 683 -4.59 32.72 24.58
C PRO A 683 -3.60 31.54 24.59
N ALA A 684 -2.97 31.30 25.74
CA ALA A 684 -2.26 30.05 25.99
C ALA A 684 -3.24 28.86 25.95
N ASP A 685 -2.74 27.68 25.62
CA ASP A 685 -3.53 26.44 25.58
C ASP A 685 -4.73 26.45 24.62
N ILE A 686 -4.68 27.29 23.58
CA ILE A 686 -5.75 27.40 22.57
C ILE A 686 -6.11 26.04 21.95
N GLY A 687 -7.41 25.76 21.92
CA GLY A 687 -7.95 24.50 21.42
C GLY A 687 -7.72 24.30 19.92
N HIS A 688 -7.61 23.04 19.48
CA HIS A 688 -7.35 22.69 18.08
C HIS A 688 -8.38 23.27 17.10
N LYS A 689 -9.66 23.11 17.42
CA LYS A 689 -10.75 23.61 16.58
C LYS A 689 -10.74 25.13 16.49
N GLU A 690 -10.61 25.81 17.62
CA GLU A 690 -10.59 27.27 17.71
C GLU A 690 -9.42 27.88 16.91
N LEU A 691 -8.21 27.34 17.09
CA LEU A 691 -7.04 27.78 16.32
C LEU A 691 -7.25 27.61 14.81
N THR A 692 -7.84 26.49 14.39
CA THR A 692 -8.11 26.21 12.97
C THR A 692 -9.14 27.18 12.40
N ASP A 693 -10.22 27.45 13.13
CA ASP A 693 -11.29 28.37 12.69
C ASP A 693 -10.76 29.81 12.54
N LEU A 694 -9.93 30.27 13.49
CA LEU A 694 -9.26 31.56 13.41
C LEU A 694 -8.28 31.63 12.23
N ALA A 695 -7.45 30.60 12.03
CA ALA A 695 -6.53 30.50 10.91
C ALA A 695 -7.24 30.50 9.54
N LEU A 696 -8.41 29.85 9.42
CA LEU A 696 -9.23 29.96 8.21
C LEU A 696 -9.76 31.38 7.98
N GLY A 697 -10.14 32.09 9.05
CA GLY A 697 -10.53 33.50 9.00
C GLY A 697 -9.40 34.39 8.48
N VAL A 698 -8.24 34.34 9.14
CA VAL A 698 -7.04 35.12 8.79
C VAL A 698 -6.53 34.74 7.40
N GLY A 699 -6.46 33.45 7.07
CA GLY A 699 -6.04 32.97 5.76
C GLY A 699 -6.92 33.52 4.64
N ARG A 700 -8.25 33.50 4.80
CA ARG A 700 -9.17 34.11 3.82
C ARG A 700 -8.93 35.61 3.64
N GLN A 701 -8.67 36.32 4.73
CA GLN A 701 -8.29 37.72 4.68
C GLN A 701 -6.97 37.92 3.93
N TYR A 702 -5.95 37.09 4.19
CA TYR A 702 -4.64 37.17 3.54
C TYR A 702 -4.74 36.94 2.03
N VAL A 703 -5.55 35.96 1.60
CA VAL A 703 -5.86 35.73 0.17
C VAL A 703 -6.55 36.96 -0.43
N ALA A 704 -7.58 37.50 0.22
CA ALA A 704 -8.33 38.66 -0.27
C ALA A 704 -7.45 39.93 -0.37
N GLN A 705 -6.44 40.05 0.50
CA GLN A 705 -5.46 41.13 0.49
C GLN A 705 -4.25 40.85 -0.40
N THR A 706 -4.19 39.71 -1.10
CA THR A 706 -3.04 39.26 -1.90
C THR A 706 -1.73 39.18 -1.11
N ARG A 707 -1.81 38.95 0.20
CA ARG A 707 -0.65 38.79 1.11
C ARG A 707 0.02 37.43 0.99
N ILE A 708 -0.73 36.43 0.56
CA ILE A 708 -0.22 35.09 0.24
C ILE A 708 -0.46 34.81 -1.25
N ARG A 709 0.37 33.96 -1.85
CA ARG A 709 0.38 33.78 -3.30
C ARG A 709 -0.72 32.87 -3.82
N SER A 710 -1.24 31.98 -2.98
CA SER A 710 -2.24 31.00 -3.38
C SER A 710 -3.29 30.78 -2.31
N SER A 711 -4.50 30.41 -2.75
CA SER A 711 -5.55 29.96 -1.84
C SER A 711 -5.24 28.60 -1.22
N GLU A 712 -4.31 27.82 -1.80
CA GLU A 712 -3.89 26.49 -1.32
C GLU A 712 -3.35 26.50 0.11
N SER A 713 -2.69 27.58 0.51
CA SER A 713 -2.09 27.75 1.84
C SER A 713 -3.15 27.86 2.94
N VAL A 714 -4.40 28.17 2.56
CA VAL A 714 -5.55 28.24 3.46
C VAL A 714 -6.25 26.88 3.49
N SER A 715 -5.65 25.92 4.18
CA SER A 715 -6.15 24.55 4.25
C SER A 715 -6.19 24.01 5.67
N THR A 716 -7.31 23.40 6.05
CA THR A 716 -7.45 22.72 7.35
C THR A 716 -6.40 21.62 7.56
N LEU A 717 -6.02 20.93 6.48
CA LEU A 717 -5.01 19.87 6.51
C LEU A 717 -3.59 20.43 6.71
N LEU A 718 -3.28 21.56 6.09
CA LEU A 718 -1.99 22.23 6.31
C LEU A 718 -1.94 22.86 7.70
N PHE A 719 -3.01 23.47 8.18
CA PHE A 719 -3.09 24.03 9.54
C PHE A 719 -2.98 22.96 10.63
N ALA A 720 -3.50 21.75 10.39
CA ALA A 720 -3.29 20.63 11.30
C ALA A 720 -1.81 20.25 11.44
N THR A 721 -1.04 20.34 10.35
CA THR A 721 0.42 20.06 10.37
C THR A 721 1.20 21.25 10.94
N ALA A 722 0.84 22.48 10.56
CA ALA A 722 1.36 23.72 11.14
C ALA A 722 1.19 23.74 12.68
N ARG A 723 0.07 23.21 13.18
CA ARG A 723 -0.16 23.04 14.62
C ARG A 723 0.88 22.12 15.26
N GLN A 724 1.24 21.01 14.62
CA GLN A 724 2.29 20.12 15.11
C GLN A 724 3.64 20.83 15.16
N VAL A 725 3.94 21.66 14.16
CA VAL A 725 5.17 22.49 14.14
C VAL A 725 5.18 23.45 15.33
N VAL A 726 4.12 24.23 15.55
CA VAL A 726 4.09 25.20 16.67
C VAL A 726 4.02 24.53 18.04
N GLU A 727 3.45 23.33 18.16
CA GLU A 727 3.52 22.51 19.37
C GLU A 727 4.97 22.05 19.65
N ASP A 728 5.69 21.59 18.62
CA ASP A 728 7.10 21.20 18.70
C ASP A 728 8.05 22.37 18.96
N GLN A 729 7.64 23.60 18.65
CA GLN A 729 8.35 24.83 19.01
C GLN A 729 7.93 25.39 20.40
N ASP A 730 7.12 24.64 21.16
CA ASP A 730 6.61 25.03 22.49
C ASP A 730 5.81 26.36 22.50
N LEU A 731 5.06 26.65 21.43
CA LEU A 731 4.35 27.93 21.23
C LEU A 731 2.87 27.89 21.65
N ILE A 732 2.41 26.80 22.27
CA ILE A 732 1.01 26.64 22.71
C ILE A 732 0.88 26.76 24.23
N ALA A 733 1.68 25.99 24.98
CA ALA A 733 1.60 25.91 26.44
C ALA A 733 1.99 27.24 27.10
N ALA A 734 1.38 27.54 28.25
CA ALA A 734 1.67 28.74 29.02
C ALA A 734 3.15 28.80 29.44
N ALA A 735 3.82 29.92 29.16
CA ALA A 735 5.18 30.21 29.58
C ALA A 735 5.41 31.73 29.71
N PRO A 736 6.34 32.19 30.57
CA PRO A 736 6.58 33.62 30.79
C PRO A 736 7.01 34.39 29.52
N ASP A 737 7.73 33.73 28.62
CA ASP A 737 8.31 34.28 27.39
C ASP A 737 7.48 33.95 26.13
N LEU A 738 6.29 33.34 26.30
CA LEU A 738 5.49 32.79 25.19
C LEU A 738 5.21 33.82 24.08
N ALA A 739 4.87 35.05 24.46
CA ALA A 739 4.58 36.13 23.50
C ALA A 739 5.82 36.56 22.70
N GLU A 740 7.00 36.52 23.32
CA GLU A 740 8.27 36.80 22.64
C GLU A 740 8.63 35.68 21.68
N ARG A 741 8.56 34.42 22.12
CA ARG A 741 8.83 33.25 21.27
C ARG A 741 7.87 33.16 20.07
N ARG A 742 6.58 33.42 20.27
CA ARG A 742 5.59 33.47 19.17
C ARG A 742 5.92 34.57 18.15
N ARG A 743 6.33 35.75 18.61
CA ARG A 743 6.77 36.83 17.71
C ARG A 743 8.06 36.45 16.98
N ALA A 744 9.05 35.91 17.66
CA ALA A 744 10.31 35.49 17.05
C ALA A 744 10.08 34.42 15.96
N PHE A 745 9.24 33.42 16.24
CA PHE A 745 8.90 32.38 15.27
C PHE A 745 8.14 32.93 14.05
N LEU A 746 7.21 33.87 14.26
CA LEU A 746 6.54 34.54 13.14
C LEU A 746 7.52 35.33 12.26
N HIS A 747 8.52 35.99 12.84
CA HIS A 747 9.56 36.68 12.08
C HIS A 747 10.42 35.68 11.29
N GLU A 748 10.85 34.59 11.91
CA GLU A 748 11.60 33.52 11.25
C GLU A 748 10.86 32.98 10.01
N LEU A 749 9.56 32.69 10.13
CA LEU A 749 8.75 32.24 9.00
C LEU A 749 8.65 33.27 7.87
N ARG A 750 8.58 34.56 8.22
CA ARG A 750 8.57 35.66 7.25
C ARG A 750 9.90 35.82 6.53
N ASP A 751 11.01 35.61 7.22
CA ASP A 751 12.34 35.59 6.62
C ASP A 751 12.48 34.43 5.62
N ILE A 752 12.00 33.23 5.97
CA ILE A 752 11.94 32.09 5.04
C ILE A 752 11.07 32.40 3.81
N LEU A 753 9.93 33.07 4.00
CA LEU A 753 9.07 33.50 2.89
C LEU A 753 9.74 34.57 2.02
N HIS A 754 10.59 35.42 2.60
CA HIS A 754 11.42 36.36 1.86
C HIS A 754 12.49 35.66 1.02
N ASP A 755 13.15 34.64 1.57
CA ASP A 755 14.10 33.79 0.83
C ASP A 755 13.41 33.05 -0.33
N LEU A 756 12.19 32.55 -0.11
CA LEU A 756 11.34 31.99 -1.17
C LEU A 756 10.98 33.03 -2.25
N ASP A 757 10.71 34.29 -1.84
CA ASP A 757 10.46 35.38 -2.80
C ASP A 757 11.70 35.65 -3.65
N TYR A 758 12.88 35.63 -3.03
CA TYR A 758 14.16 35.82 -3.67
C TYR A 758 14.45 34.73 -4.70
N ALA A 759 14.40 33.46 -4.31
CA ALA A 759 14.59 32.33 -5.22
C ALA A 759 13.57 32.35 -6.39
N GLY A 760 12.31 32.69 -6.10
CA GLY A 760 11.27 32.83 -7.11
C GLY A 760 11.52 33.96 -8.12
N ARG A 761 12.21 35.04 -7.74
CA ARG A 761 12.64 36.09 -8.68
C ARG A 761 13.70 35.55 -9.64
N ILE A 762 14.72 34.86 -9.14
CA ILE A 762 15.76 34.25 -9.98
C ILE A 762 15.15 33.24 -10.96
N ALA A 763 14.23 32.39 -10.51
CA ALA A 763 13.52 31.45 -11.37
C ALA A 763 12.77 32.16 -12.52
N ARG A 764 12.14 33.31 -12.23
CA ARG A 764 11.48 34.14 -13.24
C ARG A 764 12.48 34.75 -14.21
N ASP A 765 13.63 35.20 -13.73
CA ASP A 765 14.68 35.76 -14.59
C ASP A 765 15.28 34.69 -15.51
N GLN A 766 15.48 33.47 -15.00
CA GLN A 766 15.86 32.30 -15.82
C GLN A 766 14.82 32.03 -16.93
N PHE A 767 13.53 32.09 -16.60
CA PHE A 767 12.45 31.92 -17.57
C PHE A 767 12.48 33.02 -18.65
N VAL A 768 12.58 34.29 -18.25
CA VAL A 768 12.63 35.44 -19.18
C VAL A 768 13.85 35.36 -20.10
N ALA A 769 15.02 35.03 -19.56
CA ALA A 769 16.25 34.89 -20.35
C ALA A 769 16.12 33.77 -21.40
N ARG A 770 15.51 32.63 -21.02
CA ARG A 770 15.26 31.50 -21.93
C ARG A 770 14.30 31.89 -23.06
N GLU A 771 13.22 32.59 -22.73
CA GLU A 771 12.23 33.05 -23.71
C GLU A 771 12.82 34.10 -24.67
N ALA A 772 13.66 35.00 -24.16
CA ALA A 772 14.38 35.96 -25.00
C ALA A 772 15.29 35.26 -26.01
N LYS A 773 16.05 34.24 -25.56
CA LYS A 773 16.90 33.42 -26.44
C LYS A 773 16.08 32.66 -27.48
N ALA A 774 15.01 31.97 -27.08
CA ALA A 774 14.15 31.23 -28.00
C ALA A 774 13.57 32.12 -29.12
N ARG A 775 13.18 33.36 -28.79
CA ARG A 775 12.72 34.35 -29.79
C ARG A 775 13.82 34.79 -30.74
N GLN A 776 15.04 34.99 -30.24
CA GLN A 776 16.19 35.33 -31.09
C GLN A 776 16.51 34.19 -32.07
N ASP A 777 16.50 32.95 -31.61
CA ASP A 777 16.74 31.77 -32.44
C ASP A 777 15.66 31.62 -33.53
N LEU A 778 14.38 31.83 -33.18
CA LEU A 778 13.27 31.85 -34.13
C LEU A 778 13.45 32.92 -35.22
N LEU A 779 13.82 34.15 -34.83
CA LEU A 779 14.07 35.25 -35.78
C LEU A 779 15.26 34.96 -36.69
N ALA A 780 16.30 34.30 -36.19
CA ALA A 780 17.46 33.91 -36.98
C ALA A 780 17.16 32.76 -37.97
N SER A 781 16.16 31.92 -37.67
CA SER A 781 15.79 30.75 -38.47
C SER A 781 14.80 31.02 -39.62
N GLN A 782 14.22 32.22 -39.72
CA GLN A 782 13.33 32.57 -40.82
C GLN A 782 14.14 32.88 -42.10
N PRO A 783 13.84 32.23 -43.25
CA PRO A 783 14.51 32.56 -44.50
C PRO A 783 14.18 34.01 -44.88
N ARG A 784 15.23 34.78 -45.20
CA ARG A 784 15.13 36.19 -45.61
C ARG A 784 14.31 36.40 -46.88
#